data_AF-A0A1S3Q3H1-F1
#
_entry.id   AF-A0A1S3Q3H1-F1
#
_cell.length_a   1.000
_cell.length_b   1.000
_cell.length_c   1.000
_cell.angle_alpha   90.00
_cell.angle_beta   90.00
_cell.angle_gamma   90.00
#
_symmetry.space_group_name_H-M   'P 1'
#
loop_
_entity.id
_entity.type
_entity.pdbx_description
1 polymer ?
#
loop_
_entity_poly.entity_id
_entity_poly.type
_entity_poly.pdbx_seq_one_letter_code
_entity_poly.pdbx_strand_id
1 'polypeptide(L)'
;MSAKAISEQTGKEFLYKHICTSAAVQNRFRYANVTSETDWDRLTQDHPWLLTERLVVKPDQLIKCRGKLGLVGVDLDLVGVQEWLKPRLMRETTVAKAKGILKNFLIEPFVAHTQEEEFYICIYATREGDHVLFHHEGGVDVGDVDAKAQRLLVGVDDKLSEDSVKEQLFMHVPDDKKEVLVSFVVGLFNLYEDLYFTYLEINPLVVNQDGVFVLDMAAKIDATADYICKAKWGDVEFPPPFGREAYPEEAYIADLDAKSGASLKLTILNPLGRIWTMVAGGGASVVYSDTICDLGGVDELANYGEYSGAPSEQQTYDYAKTILSLMTREKHHEGKVLIIGGSIANFTNVAATFKGIVRAIKDYQGPLKENGVTIFVRRGGPNYQEGLRVMGEVGKTTGIPIYVFGTETHMTAIVGMALGHQPIPNQPPVAAHTANFLLNSSTNAATPASTRTASFSEPRAANDATSAKKPKAGVPAAASYCPWLWPVKEEFTGDCYAKATMLFSRNTKAIMWGMQTRAVQGMLDFDYVCSRDEPSVAAMVYPFTGDHKQKFYWGHKEILIPVYKNMADAMKKHPEVDVLISFASLRSAFDSTMETMQYSQIHTIAIIAEGIPEAQTRKLIKRADENGITIIGPATVGGIKPGCFKIGNTGGMLDNILASNLYRPGSVAYVSRSGGMSNELNNIVSHATDGVYEGVAIGGDRYPGSTFMDHVLRYQDTPGVKMIVMLGEIGGTEEYKICQGIKEGRITKPVVCWCIGTCATMFSSEVQFGHAGACANQAFETAVAKNQALRDAGAFVPKSFDELGDVIRTVYDELVANGTIVPAQEVPPPTVPMDYSWARELGLIRKPASFMTSICDERGQELIYAGMPITEVFKEEMGLGGVLGLLWFQRRSTTPT
;
A
#
# COMPACT_ATOMS: atom_id res chain seq x y z
N MET A 1 1.48 -3.02 6.15
CA MET A 1 1.67 -4.34 6.82
C MET A 1 0.66 -5.33 6.21
N SER A 2 0.93 -6.64 6.25
CA SER A 2 0.21 -7.66 5.45
C SER A 2 0.14 -9.01 6.17
N ALA A 3 -0.56 -9.98 5.57
CA ALA A 3 -0.37 -11.40 5.88
C ALA A 3 1.12 -11.78 5.82
N LYS A 4 1.64 -12.38 6.89
CA LYS A 4 3.04 -12.84 7.00
C LYS A 4 3.11 -14.30 7.41
N ALA A 5 4.03 -15.03 6.79
CA ALA A 5 4.31 -16.40 7.17
C ALA A 5 4.97 -16.47 8.55
N ILE A 6 4.63 -17.52 9.30
CA ILE A 6 5.26 -17.86 10.57
C ILE A 6 5.95 -19.23 10.43
N SER A 7 6.94 -19.50 11.28
CA SER A 7 7.60 -20.80 11.31
C SER A 7 6.62 -21.91 11.72
N GLU A 8 6.95 -23.15 11.37
CA GLU A 8 6.15 -24.30 11.79
C GLU A 8 6.09 -24.40 13.31
N GLN A 9 7.22 -24.16 13.99
CA GLN A 9 7.27 -24.12 15.45
C GLN A 9 6.26 -23.13 16.03
N THR A 10 6.23 -21.89 15.53
CA THR A 10 5.30 -20.85 16.01
C THR A 10 3.85 -21.24 15.73
N GLY A 11 3.56 -21.78 14.55
CA GLY A 11 2.23 -22.26 14.20
C GLY A 11 1.73 -23.35 15.16
N LYS A 12 2.56 -24.37 15.42
CA LYS A 12 2.25 -25.45 16.36
C LYS A 12 2.14 -24.96 17.79
N GLU A 13 2.97 -24.01 18.21
CA GLU A 13 2.88 -23.39 19.53
C GLU A 13 1.54 -22.70 19.73
N PHE A 14 1.08 -21.91 18.75
CA PHE A 14 -0.23 -21.27 18.79
C PHE A 14 -1.35 -22.29 18.83
N LEU A 15 -1.28 -23.32 17.97
CA LEU A 15 -2.25 -24.42 17.95
C LEU A 15 -2.33 -25.08 19.33
N TYR A 16 -1.21 -25.52 19.89
CA TYR A 16 -1.20 -26.22 21.17
C TYR A 16 -1.58 -25.34 22.35
N LYS A 17 -1.34 -24.02 22.32
CA LYS A 17 -1.75 -23.12 23.40
C LYS A 17 -3.25 -22.82 23.37
N HIS A 18 -3.84 -22.70 22.19
CA HIS A 18 -5.13 -22.04 22.03
C HIS A 18 -6.24 -22.91 21.43
N ILE A 19 -5.94 -24.07 20.85
CA ILE A 19 -6.99 -24.91 20.25
C ILE A 19 -7.94 -25.42 21.34
N CYS A 20 -9.23 -25.21 21.11
CA CYS A 20 -10.29 -25.71 21.98
C CYS A 20 -11.06 -26.79 21.21
N THR A 21 -10.79 -28.05 21.53
CA THR A 21 -11.39 -29.22 20.88
C THR A 21 -11.57 -30.35 21.90
N SER A 22 -12.59 -31.19 21.70
CA SER A 22 -12.75 -32.43 22.48
C SER A 22 -11.85 -33.56 21.96
N ALA A 23 -11.27 -33.42 20.76
CA ALA A 23 -10.29 -34.36 20.23
C ALA A 23 -9.01 -34.34 21.08
N ALA A 24 -8.49 -35.51 21.41
CA ALA A 24 -7.21 -35.62 22.11
C ALA A 24 -6.06 -35.27 21.14
N VAL A 25 -5.58 -34.02 21.20
CA VAL A 25 -4.40 -33.59 20.45
C VAL A 25 -3.15 -34.10 21.17
N GLN A 26 -2.44 -35.03 20.51
CA GLN A 26 -1.26 -35.69 21.03
C GLN A 26 0.01 -34.88 20.75
N ASN A 27 1.11 -35.24 21.44
CA ASN A 27 2.43 -34.61 21.29
C ASN A 27 2.47 -33.08 21.48
N ARG A 28 1.55 -32.51 22.26
CA ARG A 28 1.52 -31.08 22.58
C ARG A 28 2.84 -30.63 23.20
N PHE A 29 3.42 -29.57 22.63
CA PHE A 29 4.69 -28.98 23.06
C PHE A 29 5.91 -29.92 22.97
N ARG A 30 5.80 -31.02 22.22
CA ARG A 30 6.91 -31.96 22.00
C ARG A 30 7.62 -31.62 20.69
N TYR A 31 8.31 -30.49 20.70
CA TYR A 31 9.20 -30.08 19.62
C TYR A 31 10.45 -29.46 20.23
N ALA A 32 11.60 -29.61 19.57
CA ALA A 32 12.87 -29.06 19.99
C ALA A 32 13.57 -28.41 18.79
N ASN A 33 14.03 -27.17 18.97
CA ASN A 33 14.69 -26.42 17.91
C ASN A 33 16.22 -26.61 17.98
N VAL A 34 16.86 -26.85 16.83
CA VAL A 34 18.30 -27.01 16.68
C VAL A 34 18.86 -25.99 15.69
N THR A 35 19.86 -25.25 16.17
CA THR A 35 20.68 -24.30 15.40
C THR A 35 22.16 -24.64 15.55
N SER A 36 23.05 -23.87 14.92
CA SER A 36 24.50 -24.02 15.10
C SER A 36 24.99 -23.72 16.53
N GLU A 37 24.18 -23.03 17.33
CA GLU A 37 24.52 -22.61 18.70
C GLU A 37 23.90 -23.52 19.77
N THR A 38 23.15 -24.55 19.36
CA THR A 38 22.46 -25.45 20.28
C THR A 38 23.44 -26.25 21.15
N ASP A 39 23.27 -26.11 22.46
CA ASP A 39 23.85 -26.99 23.47
C ASP A 39 22.96 -28.24 23.63
N TRP A 40 23.47 -29.40 23.22
CA TRP A 40 22.73 -30.67 23.26
C TRP A 40 22.46 -31.17 24.68
N ASP A 41 23.33 -30.87 25.64
CA ASP A 41 23.13 -31.27 27.03
C ASP A 41 21.97 -30.47 27.63
N ARG A 42 21.93 -29.17 27.36
CA ARG A 42 20.79 -28.33 27.75
C ARG A 42 19.51 -28.73 27.01
N LEU A 43 19.57 -28.99 25.70
CA LEU A 43 18.41 -29.38 24.91
C LEU A 43 17.75 -30.66 25.46
N THR A 44 18.54 -31.65 25.86
CA THR A 44 18.03 -32.90 26.43
C THR A 44 17.55 -32.75 27.87
N GLN A 45 18.06 -31.79 28.64
CA GLN A 45 17.49 -31.42 29.94
C GLN A 45 16.12 -30.75 29.79
N ASP A 46 15.99 -29.81 28.85
CA ASP A 46 14.75 -29.10 28.57
C ASP A 46 13.70 -30.01 27.90
N HIS A 47 14.16 -31.00 27.12
CA HIS A 47 13.31 -31.95 26.40
C HIS A 47 13.73 -33.42 26.63
N PRO A 48 13.45 -34.01 27.80
CA PRO A 48 13.91 -35.37 28.15
C PRO A 48 13.41 -36.48 27.23
N TRP A 49 12.28 -36.26 26.56
CA TRP A 49 11.70 -37.22 25.62
C TRP A 49 12.57 -37.52 24.39
N LEU A 50 13.52 -36.63 24.06
CA LEU A 50 14.50 -36.84 23.00
C LEU A 50 15.33 -38.12 23.22
N LEU A 51 15.51 -38.53 24.47
CA LEU A 51 16.33 -39.70 24.83
C LEU A 51 15.57 -41.03 24.76
N THR A 52 14.25 -40.99 24.82
CA THR A 52 13.41 -42.19 24.98
C THR A 52 12.65 -42.57 23.74
N GLU A 53 12.40 -41.62 22.84
CA GLU A 53 11.53 -41.83 21.68
C GLU A 53 12.30 -41.88 20.37
N ARG A 54 11.64 -42.43 19.34
CA ARG A 54 12.05 -42.25 17.95
C ARG A 54 11.60 -40.86 17.50
N LEU A 55 12.35 -40.26 16.60
CA LEU A 55 12.32 -38.84 16.26
C LEU A 55 12.22 -38.63 14.75
N VAL A 56 11.70 -37.47 14.39
CA VAL A 56 11.73 -36.87 13.06
C VAL A 56 12.47 -35.55 13.15
N VAL A 57 13.30 -35.24 12.16
CA VAL A 57 14.03 -33.96 12.07
C VAL A 57 13.84 -33.34 10.69
N LYS A 58 13.55 -32.03 10.65
CA LYS A 58 13.29 -31.29 9.40
C LYS A 58 13.67 -29.81 9.54
N PRO A 59 14.07 -29.11 8.46
CA PRO A 59 14.36 -27.69 8.54
C PRO A 59 13.07 -26.88 8.71
N ASP A 60 13.10 -25.86 9.56
CA ASP A 60 12.00 -24.91 9.79
C ASP A 60 12.42 -23.51 9.36
N GLN A 61 12.41 -23.30 8.04
CA GLN A 61 12.82 -22.07 7.35
C GLN A 61 11.89 -21.76 6.17
N LEU A 62 10.58 -22.03 6.33
CA LEU A 62 9.56 -21.84 5.29
C LEU A 62 9.82 -22.62 3.99
N ILE A 63 10.54 -23.75 4.07
CA ILE A 63 10.79 -24.63 2.94
C ILE A 63 9.58 -25.54 2.75
N LYS A 64 8.94 -25.48 1.58
CA LYS A 64 7.87 -26.41 1.18
C LYS A 64 8.45 -27.70 0.59
N CYS A 65 7.64 -28.76 0.58
CA CYS A 65 7.99 -30.06 -0.03
C CYS A 65 9.27 -30.71 0.53
N ARG A 66 9.58 -30.50 1.82
CA ARG A 66 10.80 -30.99 2.49
C ARG A 66 11.04 -32.49 2.31
N GLY A 67 9.99 -33.30 2.38
CA GLY A 67 10.08 -34.75 2.18
C GLY A 67 10.62 -35.13 0.80
N LYS A 68 10.09 -34.53 -0.28
CA LYS A 68 10.54 -34.77 -1.66
C LYS A 68 11.97 -34.29 -1.92
N LEU A 69 12.44 -33.32 -1.13
CA LEU A 69 13.80 -32.80 -1.20
C LEU A 69 14.82 -33.62 -0.38
N GLY A 70 14.38 -34.68 0.31
CA GLY A 70 15.24 -35.46 1.20
C GLY A 70 15.71 -34.69 2.44
N LEU A 71 14.95 -33.65 2.83
CA LEU A 71 15.22 -32.78 3.97
C LEU A 71 14.45 -33.18 5.23
N VAL A 72 13.95 -34.42 5.29
CA VAL A 72 13.27 -34.97 6.48
C VAL A 72 13.98 -36.26 6.87
N GLY A 73 14.57 -36.30 8.07
CA GLY A 73 15.04 -37.54 8.69
C GLY A 73 13.90 -38.15 9.51
N VAL A 74 13.54 -39.41 9.24
CA VAL A 74 12.36 -40.07 9.82
C VAL A 74 12.80 -41.31 10.59
N ASP A 75 12.14 -41.56 11.73
CA ASP A 75 12.37 -42.71 12.60
C ASP A 75 13.86 -42.86 12.99
N LEU A 76 14.39 -41.85 13.66
CA LEU A 76 15.77 -41.79 14.16
C LEU A 76 15.78 -41.74 15.69
N ASP A 77 16.82 -42.25 16.35
CA ASP A 77 17.09 -41.85 17.75
C ASP A 77 17.87 -40.54 17.78
N LEU A 78 18.11 -39.97 18.97
CA LEU A 78 18.84 -38.71 19.11
C LEU A 78 20.22 -38.74 18.44
N VAL A 79 20.94 -39.86 18.55
CA VAL A 79 22.26 -40.02 17.92
C VAL A 79 22.12 -40.01 16.39
N GLY A 80 21.12 -40.72 15.86
CA GLY A 80 20.78 -40.69 14.45
C GLY A 80 20.42 -39.30 13.94
N VAL A 81 19.67 -38.51 14.72
CA VAL A 81 19.35 -37.10 14.39
C VAL A 81 20.63 -36.26 14.35
N GLN A 82 21.53 -36.40 15.32
CA GLN A 82 22.81 -35.69 15.35
C GLN A 82 23.67 -36.03 14.12
N GLU A 83 23.80 -37.31 13.77
CA GLU A 83 24.52 -37.73 12.57
C GLU A 83 23.85 -37.24 11.28
N TRP A 84 22.51 -37.21 11.23
CA TRP A 84 21.76 -36.69 10.08
C TRP A 84 21.97 -35.18 9.89
N LEU A 85 22.11 -34.42 10.97
CA LEU A 85 22.33 -32.97 10.94
C LEU A 85 23.75 -32.58 10.53
N LYS A 86 24.79 -33.36 10.89
CA LYS A 86 26.21 -33.04 10.57
C LYS A 86 26.47 -32.63 9.11
N PRO A 87 25.96 -33.32 8.08
CA PRO A 87 26.18 -32.94 6.69
C PRO A 87 25.18 -31.87 6.17
N ARG A 88 24.26 -31.36 7.00
CA ARG A 88 23.15 -30.48 6.56
C ARG A 88 23.12 -29.13 7.27
N LEU A 89 23.32 -29.12 8.60
CA LEU A 89 23.35 -27.89 9.39
C LEU A 89 24.49 -26.99 8.92
N MET A 90 24.19 -25.70 8.74
CA MET A 90 25.07 -24.68 8.17
C MET A 90 25.58 -24.99 6.76
N ARG A 91 24.86 -25.84 6.00
CA ARG A 91 25.16 -26.07 4.58
C ARG A 91 24.21 -25.29 3.68
N GLU A 92 24.80 -24.81 2.59
CA GLU A 92 24.06 -24.15 1.53
C GLU A 92 23.23 -25.19 0.76
N THR A 93 21.97 -24.88 0.53
CA THR A 93 20.98 -25.72 -0.16
C THR A 93 20.24 -24.87 -1.18
N THR A 94 19.96 -25.46 -2.34
CA THR A 94 19.15 -24.82 -3.38
C THR A 94 17.77 -25.45 -3.41
N VAL A 95 16.73 -24.63 -3.27
CA VAL A 95 15.33 -25.03 -3.37
C VAL A 95 14.70 -24.21 -4.48
N ALA A 96 14.33 -24.88 -5.58
CA ALA A 96 13.92 -24.22 -6.82
C ALA A 96 14.95 -23.17 -7.27
N LYS A 97 14.60 -21.87 -7.29
CA LYS A 97 15.50 -20.76 -7.65
C LYS A 97 16.21 -20.13 -6.45
N ALA A 98 15.79 -20.45 -5.23
CA ALA A 98 16.32 -19.86 -4.01
C ALA A 98 17.52 -20.66 -3.49
N LYS A 99 18.59 -19.95 -3.13
CA LYS A 99 19.81 -20.53 -2.56
C LYS A 99 20.00 -19.97 -1.16
N GLY A 100 20.03 -20.82 -0.15
CA GLY A 100 20.08 -20.40 1.25
C GLY A 100 20.80 -21.41 2.14
N ILE A 101 21.16 -21.00 3.35
CA ILE A 101 21.84 -21.86 4.33
C ILE A 101 20.78 -22.48 5.26
N LEU A 102 20.90 -23.79 5.51
CA LEU A 102 20.07 -24.49 6.50
C LEU A 102 20.60 -24.23 7.91
N LYS A 103 19.94 -23.36 8.67
CA LYS A 103 20.37 -22.88 10.00
C LYS A 103 19.47 -23.34 11.15
N ASN A 104 18.21 -23.68 10.86
CA ASN A 104 17.18 -23.90 11.87
C ASN A 104 16.42 -25.20 11.56
N PHE A 105 16.39 -26.12 12.51
CA PHE A 105 15.76 -27.44 12.38
C PHE A 105 14.81 -27.70 13.55
N LEU A 106 13.72 -28.39 13.26
CA LEU A 106 12.73 -28.84 14.23
C LEU A 106 12.85 -30.35 14.40
N ILE A 107 13.00 -30.80 15.65
CA ILE A 107 12.94 -32.21 16.05
C ILE A 107 11.59 -32.45 16.72
N GLU A 108 10.91 -33.53 16.33
CA GLU A 108 9.60 -33.94 16.88
C GLU A 108 9.57 -35.46 17.07
N PRO A 109 8.70 -36.01 17.95
CA PRO A 109 8.50 -37.45 18.04
C PRO A 109 8.04 -38.05 16.71
N PHE A 110 8.62 -39.20 16.35
CA PHE A 110 8.11 -40.02 15.27
C PHE A 110 6.77 -40.64 15.68
N VAL A 111 5.79 -40.53 14.79
CA VAL A 111 4.47 -41.13 14.96
C VAL A 111 4.38 -42.28 13.98
N ALA A 112 4.27 -43.52 14.46
CA ALA A 112 4.03 -44.67 13.60
C ALA A 112 2.57 -44.63 13.13
N HIS A 113 2.35 -44.61 11.82
CA HIS A 113 1.03 -44.54 11.21
C HIS A 113 1.02 -45.15 9.80
N THR A 114 -0.17 -45.39 9.29
CA THR A 114 -0.47 -45.88 7.94
C THR A 114 -0.95 -44.74 7.04
N GLN A 115 -0.97 -44.93 5.72
CA GLN A 115 -1.41 -43.90 4.77
C GLN A 115 -2.89 -43.54 4.98
N GLU A 116 -3.73 -44.50 5.37
CA GLU A 116 -5.15 -44.33 5.66
C GLU A 116 -5.43 -43.55 6.96
N GLU A 117 -4.37 -43.25 7.71
CA GLU A 117 -4.41 -42.37 8.88
C GLU A 117 -3.96 -40.94 8.56
N GLU A 118 -3.44 -40.68 7.36
CA GLU A 118 -3.05 -39.33 6.90
C GLU A 118 -4.22 -38.59 6.23
N PHE A 119 -4.50 -37.39 6.73
CA PHE A 119 -5.50 -36.48 6.21
C PHE A 119 -4.84 -35.16 5.79
N TYR A 120 -5.54 -34.41 4.95
CA TYR A 120 -5.18 -33.04 4.57
C TYR A 120 -6.24 -32.07 5.08
N ILE A 121 -5.81 -30.96 5.67
CA ILE A 121 -6.68 -29.81 5.93
C ILE A 121 -5.97 -28.49 5.60
N CYS A 122 -6.71 -27.58 4.97
CA CYS A 122 -6.28 -26.20 4.75
C CYS A 122 -7.44 -25.23 4.97
N ILE A 123 -7.16 -24.09 5.61
CA ILE A 123 -8.08 -22.98 5.78
C ILE A 123 -7.41 -21.74 5.20
N TYR A 124 -8.08 -21.02 4.30
CA TYR A 124 -7.53 -19.77 3.74
C TYR A 124 -8.58 -18.69 3.52
N ALA A 125 -8.14 -17.44 3.72
CA ALA A 125 -8.98 -16.26 3.59
C ALA A 125 -9.16 -15.84 2.14
N THR A 126 -10.40 -15.48 1.83
CA THR A 126 -10.84 -14.82 0.59
C THR A 126 -11.75 -13.63 0.94
N ARG A 127 -12.19 -12.87 -0.07
CA ARG A 127 -13.02 -11.68 0.15
C ARG A 127 -14.37 -12.05 0.76
N GLU A 128 -14.94 -13.14 0.26
CA GLU A 128 -16.28 -13.66 0.57
C GLU A 128 -16.35 -14.45 1.88
N GLY A 129 -15.21 -14.88 2.42
CA GLY A 129 -15.14 -15.68 3.63
C GLY A 129 -13.87 -16.51 3.70
N ASP A 130 -13.92 -17.62 4.43
CA ASP A 130 -12.79 -18.52 4.64
C ASP A 130 -13.13 -19.90 4.05
N HIS A 131 -12.29 -20.38 3.12
CA HIS A 131 -12.45 -21.71 2.53
C HIS A 131 -11.78 -22.74 3.42
N VAL A 132 -12.51 -23.80 3.76
CA VAL A 132 -12.01 -25.00 4.45
C VAL A 132 -11.90 -26.12 3.42
N LEU A 133 -10.68 -26.58 3.18
CA LEU A 133 -10.37 -27.68 2.28
C LEU A 133 -10.02 -28.92 3.09
N PHE A 134 -10.53 -30.07 2.65
CA PHE A 134 -10.25 -31.35 3.30
C PHE A 134 -10.07 -32.48 2.28
N HIS A 135 -9.08 -33.35 2.50
CA HIS A 135 -8.93 -34.60 1.75
C HIS A 135 -8.60 -35.76 2.68
N HIS A 136 -9.24 -36.90 2.43
CA HIS A 136 -9.05 -38.15 3.17
C HIS A 136 -7.76 -38.92 2.84
N GLU A 137 -6.96 -38.42 1.89
CA GLU A 137 -5.69 -39.01 1.45
C GLU A 137 -4.65 -37.90 1.57
N GLY A 138 -4.11 -37.72 2.77
CA GLY A 138 -3.08 -36.73 3.04
C GLY A 138 -1.70 -37.17 2.58
N GLY A 139 -0.68 -36.47 3.08
CA GLY A 139 0.72 -36.86 2.92
C GLY A 139 1.47 -36.15 1.82
N VAL A 140 2.69 -36.64 1.59
CA VAL A 140 3.66 -36.08 0.64
C VAL A 140 3.16 -36.19 -0.82
N ASP A 141 2.29 -37.17 -1.11
CA ASP A 141 1.85 -37.51 -2.46
C ASP A 141 0.38 -37.14 -2.76
N VAL A 142 -0.22 -36.24 -1.98
CA VAL A 142 -1.59 -35.73 -2.18
C VAL A 142 -1.82 -35.16 -3.61
N GLY A 143 -0.78 -34.63 -4.26
CA GLY A 143 -0.85 -34.11 -5.64
C GLY A 143 -1.50 -32.74 -5.71
N ASP A 144 -2.32 -32.50 -6.73
CA ASP A 144 -3.09 -31.24 -6.88
C ASP A 144 -4.30 -31.25 -5.93
N VAL A 145 -4.09 -30.70 -4.74
CA VAL A 145 -5.08 -30.71 -3.67
C VAL A 145 -6.27 -29.83 -3.98
N ASP A 146 -6.06 -28.71 -4.69
CA ASP A 146 -7.13 -27.78 -5.07
C ASP A 146 -8.18 -28.44 -5.97
N ALA A 147 -7.76 -29.39 -6.82
CA ALA A 147 -8.66 -30.14 -7.70
C ALA A 147 -9.35 -31.33 -7.02
N LYS A 148 -8.74 -31.90 -5.98
CA LYS A 148 -9.20 -33.15 -5.35
C LYS A 148 -9.94 -32.96 -4.03
N ALA A 149 -9.57 -31.96 -3.24
CA ALA A 149 -10.10 -31.76 -1.91
C ALA A 149 -11.57 -31.30 -1.94
N GLN A 150 -12.32 -31.74 -0.96
CA GLN A 150 -13.64 -31.17 -0.67
C GLN A 150 -13.46 -29.74 -0.16
N ARG A 151 -14.38 -28.85 -0.53
CA ARG A 151 -14.29 -27.41 -0.23
C ARG A 151 -15.59 -26.93 0.39
N LEU A 152 -15.48 -26.21 1.50
CA LEU A 152 -16.58 -25.55 2.20
C LEU A 152 -16.22 -24.09 2.41
N LEU A 153 -17.09 -23.17 1.99
CA LEU A 153 -16.93 -21.75 2.27
C LEU A 153 -17.70 -21.39 3.55
N VAL A 154 -17.01 -20.83 4.53
CA VAL A 154 -17.63 -20.18 5.69
C VAL A 154 -17.72 -18.69 5.39
N GLY A 155 -18.94 -18.17 5.25
CA GLY A 155 -19.18 -16.77 4.93
C GLY A 155 -18.67 -15.83 6.04
N VAL A 156 -18.39 -14.58 5.69
CA VAL A 156 -18.00 -13.55 6.66
C VAL A 156 -19.07 -13.43 7.75
N ASP A 157 -18.68 -13.48 9.03
CA ASP A 157 -19.55 -13.51 10.23
C ASP A 157 -20.38 -14.79 10.45
N ASP A 158 -20.29 -15.77 9.55
CA ASP A 158 -20.92 -17.08 9.77
C ASP A 158 -20.03 -17.97 10.65
N LYS A 159 -20.61 -19.02 11.23
CA LYS A 159 -19.88 -20.00 12.03
C LYS A 159 -19.79 -21.33 11.29
N LEU A 160 -18.66 -22.00 11.43
CA LEU A 160 -18.51 -23.36 10.95
C LEU A 160 -19.32 -24.33 11.84
N SER A 161 -20.38 -24.92 11.28
CA SER A 161 -21.21 -25.91 11.98
C SER A 161 -20.66 -27.33 11.80
N GLU A 162 -20.79 -28.17 12.82
CA GLU A 162 -20.44 -29.60 12.76
C GLU A 162 -21.16 -30.34 11.63
N ASP A 163 -22.45 -30.07 11.42
CA ASP A 163 -23.26 -30.73 10.39
C ASP A 163 -22.73 -30.45 8.98
N SER A 164 -22.44 -29.18 8.66
CA SER A 164 -21.86 -28.82 7.35
C SER A 164 -20.50 -29.49 7.10
N VAL A 165 -19.67 -29.67 8.15
CA VAL A 165 -18.40 -30.41 8.02
C VAL A 165 -18.66 -31.88 7.69
N LYS A 166 -19.59 -32.53 8.40
CA LYS A 166 -19.94 -33.95 8.17
C LYS A 166 -20.48 -34.17 6.76
N GLU A 167 -21.36 -33.29 6.30
CA GLU A 167 -22.07 -33.43 5.02
C GLU A 167 -21.19 -33.09 3.81
N GLN A 168 -20.38 -32.02 3.89
CA GLN A 168 -19.68 -31.48 2.73
C GLN A 168 -18.20 -31.88 2.66
N LEU A 169 -17.52 -31.98 3.80
CA LEU A 169 -16.09 -32.27 3.83
C LEU A 169 -15.79 -33.77 4.03
N PHE A 170 -16.61 -34.48 4.80
CA PHE A 170 -16.28 -35.82 5.32
C PHE A 170 -16.99 -36.98 4.60
N MET A 171 -17.41 -36.78 3.35
CA MET A 171 -18.08 -37.82 2.55
C MET A 171 -17.26 -39.12 2.41
N HIS A 172 -15.92 -39.01 2.41
CA HIS A 172 -14.99 -40.14 2.23
C HIS A 172 -14.20 -40.49 3.50
N VAL A 173 -14.54 -39.90 4.64
CA VAL A 173 -13.88 -40.17 5.92
C VAL A 173 -14.47 -41.45 6.55
N PRO A 174 -13.66 -42.35 7.14
CA PRO A 174 -14.16 -43.49 7.90
C PRO A 174 -15.03 -43.08 9.09
N ASP A 175 -16.16 -43.78 9.30
CA ASP A 175 -17.15 -43.42 10.34
C ASP A 175 -16.57 -43.39 11.75
N ASP A 176 -15.61 -44.27 12.05
CA ASP A 176 -14.92 -44.36 13.34
C ASP A 176 -14.03 -43.14 13.64
N LYS A 177 -13.62 -42.38 12.62
CA LYS A 177 -12.77 -41.18 12.76
C LYS A 177 -13.55 -39.87 12.65
N LYS A 178 -14.79 -39.90 12.14
CA LYS A 178 -15.58 -38.69 11.84
C LYS A 178 -15.75 -37.76 13.04
N GLU A 179 -16.24 -38.26 14.17
CA GLU A 179 -16.54 -37.38 15.33
C GLU A 179 -15.29 -36.70 15.89
N VAL A 180 -14.16 -37.42 15.95
CA VAL A 180 -12.87 -36.88 16.38
C VAL A 180 -12.40 -35.79 15.42
N LEU A 181 -12.45 -36.06 14.11
CA LEU A 181 -12.07 -35.09 13.08
C LEU A 181 -12.99 -33.86 13.09
N VAL A 182 -14.30 -34.02 13.28
CA VAL A 182 -15.25 -32.89 13.29
C VAL A 182 -14.92 -31.93 14.41
N SER A 183 -14.74 -32.47 15.62
CA SER A 183 -14.36 -31.69 16.80
C SER A 183 -13.03 -30.97 16.60
N PHE A 184 -12.06 -31.61 15.95
CA PHE A 184 -10.77 -30.99 15.64
C PHE A 184 -10.89 -29.88 14.60
N VAL A 185 -11.60 -30.11 13.49
CA VAL A 185 -11.76 -29.14 12.40
C VAL A 185 -12.52 -27.89 12.86
N VAL A 186 -13.59 -28.06 13.64
CA VAL A 186 -14.33 -26.91 14.22
C VAL A 186 -13.45 -26.14 15.21
N GLY A 187 -12.72 -26.84 16.09
CA GLY A 187 -11.77 -26.22 17.01
C GLY A 187 -10.63 -25.48 16.30
N LEU A 188 -10.14 -26.02 15.18
CA LEU A 188 -9.10 -25.43 14.35
C LEU A 188 -9.60 -24.18 13.62
N PHE A 189 -10.83 -24.19 13.11
CA PHE A 189 -11.43 -23.02 12.48
C PHE A 189 -11.63 -21.87 13.48
N ASN A 190 -12.13 -22.18 14.69
CA ASN A 190 -12.25 -21.17 15.75
C ASN A 190 -10.89 -20.57 16.11
N LEU A 191 -9.84 -21.39 16.21
CA LEU A 191 -8.47 -20.92 16.44
C LEU A 191 -7.97 -20.03 15.30
N TYR A 192 -8.23 -20.42 14.05
CA TYR A 192 -7.87 -19.67 12.85
C TYR A 192 -8.45 -18.25 12.91
N GLU A 193 -9.74 -18.12 13.24
CA GLU A 193 -10.39 -16.80 13.40
C GLU A 193 -9.86 -16.02 14.62
N ASP A 194 -9.77 -16.68 15.78
CA ASP A 194 -9.41 -16.05 17.06
C ASP A 194 -7.99 -15.48 17.11
N LEU A 195 -7.10 -16.01 16.28
CA LEU A 195 -5.70 -15.61 16.16
C LEU A 195 -5.41 -14.93 14.82
N TYR A 196 -6.45 -14.56 14.06
CA TYR A 196 -6.31 -13.79 12.80
C TYR A 196 -5.35 -14.45 11.80
N PHE A 197 -5.48 -15.77 11.62
CA PHE A 197 -4.84 -16.47 10.52
C PHE A 197 -5.47 -16.03 9.19
N THR A 198 -4.66 -16.06 8.13
CA THR A 198 -5.10 -15.84 6.74
C THR A 198 -4.84 -17.07 5.87
N TYR A 199 -3.99 -17.97 6.36
CA TYR A 199 -3.69 -19.27 5.78
C TYR A 199 -3.26 -20.21 6.91
N LEU A 200 -3.80 -21.42 6.94
CA LEU A 200 -3.41 -22.48 7.85
C LEU A 200 -3.56 -23.81 7.13
N GLU A 201 -2.47 -24.55 6.97
CA GLU A 201 -2.43 -25.85 6.33
C GLU A 201 -1.73 -26.85 7.25
N ILE A 202 -2.31 -28.06 7.36
CA ILE A 202 -1.72 -29.19 8.06
C ILE A 202 -1.68 -30.37 7.08
N ASN A 203 -0.47 -30.80 6.71
CA ASN A 203 -0.26 -31.91 5.80
C ASN A 203 1.03 -32.72 6.07
N PRO A 204 0.96 -33.92 6.66
CA PRO A 204 -0.25 -34.65 7.01
C PRO A 204 -0.81 -34.28 8.40
N LEU A 205 -2.13 -34.34 8.52
CA LEU A 205 -2.86 -34.47 9.78
C LEU A 205 -3.07 -35.96 10.04
N VAL A 206 -2.49 -36.52 11.10
CA VAL A 206 -2.63 -37.96 11.38
C VAL A 206 -3.69 -38.21 12.46
N VAL A 207 -4.60 -39.15 12.21
CA VAL A 207 -5.62 -39.57 13.18
C VAL A 207 -5.65 -41.09 13.31
N ASN A 208 -5.26 -41.57 14.49
CA ASN A 208 -5.24 -42.99 14.87
C ASN A 208 -5.99 -43.21 16.20
N GLN A 209 -5.82 -44.38 16.82
CA GLN A 209 -6.52 -44.77 18.06
C GLN A 209 -6.15 -43.90 19.28
N ASP A 210 -4.96 -43.29 19.29
CA ASP A 210 -4.49 -42.45 20.39
C ASP A 210 -5.02 -41.01 20.29
N GLY A 211 -5.38 -40.56 19.08
CA GLY A 211 -5.97 -39.25 18.85
C GLY A 211 -5.42 -38.56 17.60
N VAL A 212 -5.29 -37.24 17.68
CA VAL A 212 -4.90 -36.36 16.56
C VAL A 212 -3.45 -35.90 16.70
N PHE A 213 -2.68 -36.02 15.63
CA PHE A 213 -1.28 -35.61 15.54
C PHE A 213 -1.09 -34.61 14.39
N VAL A 214 -0.54 -33.44 14.71
CA VAL A 214 -0.21 -32.39 13.74
C VAL A 214 1.24 -32.57 13.31
N LEU A 215 1.47 -33.33 12.23
CA LEU A 215 2.84 -33.67 11.81
C LEU A 215 3.52 -32.53 11.05
N ASP A 216 2.76 -31.76 10.27
CA ASP A 216 3.26 -30.60 9.53
C ASP A 216 2.33 -29.40 9.73
N MET A 217 2.87 -28.19 9.71
CA MET A 217 2.03 -26.99 9.70
C MET A 217 2.69 -25.87 8.90
N ALA A 218 1.92 -25.28 7.97
CA ALA A 218 2.28 -24.08 7.25
C ALA A 218 1.21 -23.02 7.49
N ALA A 219 1.60 -21.82 7.90
CA ALA A 219 0.63 -20.81 8.29
C ALA A 219 1.07 -19.37 7.94
N LYS A 220 0.07 -18.51 7.72
CA LYS A 220 0.23 -17.05 7.64
C LYS A 220 -0.77 -16.40 8.58
N ILE A 221 -0.33 -15.39 9.31
CA ILE A 221 -1.19 -14.54 10.17
C ILE A 221 -1.23 -13.12 9.62
N ASP A 222 -2.34 -12.41 9.84
CA ASP A 222 -2.48 -11.01 9.46
C ASP A 222 -1.71 -10.11 10.43
N ALA A 223 -0.46 -9.76 10.12
CA ALA A 223 0.41 -9.00 11.02
C ALA A 223 -0.18 -7.62 11.44
N THR A 224 -1.17 -7.09 10.72
CA THR A 224 -1.85 -5.85 11.11
C THR A 224 -2.73 -6.03 12.36
N ALA A 225 -3.12 -7.27 12.67
CA ALA A 225 -3.90 -7.63 13.85
C ALA A 225 -3.08 -7.74 15.13
N ASP A 226 -1.78 -7.40 15.11
CA ASP A 226 -0.91 -7.41 16.30
C ASP A 226 -1.54 -6.64 17.47
N TYR A 227 -2.12 -5.46 17.22
CA TYR A 227 -2.74 -4.68 18.29
C TYR A 227 -3.95 -5.33 18.96
N ILE A 228 -4.57 -6.32 18.32
CA ILE A 228 -5.65 -7.14 18.85
C ILE A 228 -5.06 -8.39 19.52
N CYS A 229 -4.11 -9.04 18.85
CA CYS A 229 -3.63 -10.37 19.21
C CYS A 229 -2.36 -10.37 20.06
N LYS A 230 -1.76 -9.21 20.39
CA LYS A 230 -0.47 -9.11 21.11
C LYS A 230 -0.41 -9.98 22.37
N ALA A 231 -1.51 -10.04 23.13
CA ALA A 231 -1.59 -10.84 24.35
C ALA A 231 -1.55 -12.36 24.10
N LYS A 232 -2.04 -12.83 22.95
CA LYS A 232 -2.01 -14.25 22.54
C LYS A 232 -0.72 -14.58 21.79
N TRP A 233 -0.30 -13.72 20.86
CA TRP A 233 0.87 -13.94 20.01
C TRP A 233 2.21 -13.76 20.73
N GLY A 234 2.28 -12.87 21.72
CA GLY A 234 3.54 -12.49 22.36
C GLY A 234 4.45 -11.71 21.40
N ASP A 235 5.74 -12.00 21.45
CA ASP A 235 6.74 -11.44 20.54
C ASP A 235 6.96 -12.40 19.38
N VAL A 236 6.00 -12.40 18.45
CA VAL A 236 6.04 -13.26 17.26
C VAL A 236 7.15 -12.81 16.30
N GLU A 237 7.93 -13.77 15.81
CA GLU A 237 8.93 -13.55 14.76
C GLU A 237 8.37 -13.96 13.41
N PHE A 238 8.67 -13.16 12.38
CA PHE A 238 8.28 -13.42 11.00
C PHE A 238 9.53 -13.78 10.19
N PRO A 239 9.83 -15.08 9.99
CA PRO A 239 11.04 -15.48 9.26
C PRO A 239 10.99 -15.00 7.80
N PRO A 240 12.14 -14.58 7.24
CA PRO A 240 12.22 -14.28 5.81
C PRO A 240 11.99 -15.54 4.97
N PRO A 241 11.60 -15.40 3.69
CA PRO A 241 11.53 -16.53 2.78
C PRO A 241 12.91 -17.20 2.62
N PHE A 242 12.92 -18.52 2.43
CA PHE A 242 14.17 -19.25 2.23
C PHE A 242 15.01 -18.66 1.09
N GLY A 243 16.31 -18.52 1.33
CA GLY A 243 17.26 -17.88 0.41
C GLY A 243 17.51 -16.39 0.68
N ARG A 244 16.75 -15.78 1.59
CA ARG A 244 17.07 -14.44 2.13
C ARG A 244 17.50 -14.54 3.59
N GLU A 245 18.46 -13.69 3.94
CA GLU A 245 18.92 -13.49 5.31
C GLU A 245 18.06 -12.42 5.98
N ALA A 246 17.83 -12.57 7.28
CA ALA A 246 17.24 -11.51 8.09
C ALA A 246 18.33 -10.52 8.50
N TYR A 247 18.10 -9.23 8.29
CA TYR A 247 19.04 -8.19 8.67
C TYR A 247 18.52 -7.35 9.85
N PRO A 248 19.39 -6.96 10.81
CA PRO A 248 18.97 -6.13 11.94
C PRO A 248 18.44 -4.76 11.48
N GLU A 249 18.88 -4.26 10.33
CA GLU A 249 18.36 -3.01 9.74
C GLU A 249 16.91 -3.15 9.26
N GLU A 250 16.52 -4.31 8.72
CA GLU A 250 15.12 -4.57 8.34
C GLU A 250 14.23 -4.59 9.59
N ALA A 251 14.69 -5.23 10.67
CA ALA A 251 13.99 -5.27 11.95
C ALA A 251 13.85 -3.86 12.57
N TYR A 252 14.90 -3.03 12.49
CA TYR A 252 14.85 -1.65 12.96
C TYR A 252 13.79 -0.82 12.20
N ILE A 253 13.74 -0.93 10.87
CA ILE A 253 12.73 -0.22 10.07
C ILE A 253 11.32 -0.77 10.35
N ALA A 254 11.16 -2.08 10.51
CA ALA A 254 9.88 -2.69 10.87
C ALA A 254 9.36 -2.21 12.24
N ASP A 255 10.25 -1.97 13.20
CA ASP A 255 9.89 -1.40 14.51
C ASP A 255 9.43 0.06 14.40
N LEU A 256 10.09 0.88 13.57
CA LEU A 256 9.67 2.26 13.30
C LEU A 256 8.29 2.32 12.63
N ASP A 257 8.02 1.39 11.71
CA ASP A 257 6.73 1.24 11.02
C ASP A 257 5.60 0.90 12.00
N ALA A 258 5.79 -0.13 12.84
CA ALA A 258 4.79 -0.59 13.80
C ALA A 258 4.41 0.48 14.85
N LYS A 259 5.30 1.43 15.13
CA LYS A 259 5.11 2.53 16.09
C LYS A 259 4.51 3.79 15.48
N SER A 260 4.14 3.78 14.21
CA SER A 260 3.61 4.95 13.50
C SER A 260 2.36 4.66 12.67
N GLY A 261 1.63 5.72 12.32
CA GLY A 261 0.61 5.65 11.25
C GLY A 261 1.19 5.90 9.86
N ALA A 262 2.48 6.25 9.76
CA ALA A 262 3.22 6.30 8.50
C ALA A 262 3.68 4.88 8.11
N SER A 263 3.88 4.63 6.82
CA SER A 263 4.46 3.37 6.33
C SER A 263 5.96 3.53 6.09
N LEU A 264 6.76 2.63 6.65
CA LEU A 264 8.21 2.53 6.47
C LEU A 264 8.56 1.07 6.19
N LYS A 265 9.09 0.76 5.01
CA LYS A 265 9.39 -0.62 4.60
C LYS A 265 10.79 -0.71 4.02
N LEU A 266 11.57 -1.69 4.46
CA LEU A 266 12.89 -1.97 3.91
C LEU A 266 13.07 -3.47 3.75
N THR A 267 13.64 -3.86 2.63
CA THR A 267 13.90 -5.24 2.25
C THR A 267 15.23 -5.26 1.49
N ILE A 268 16.24 -5.90 2.06
CA ILE A 268 17.55 -6.04 1.44
C ILE A 268 17.49 -7.22 0.47
N LEU A 269 17.85 -6.96 -0.78
CA LEU A 269 17.85 -7.92 -1.89
C LEU A 269 19.28 -8.38 -2.18
N ASN A 270 20.18 -7.43 -2.42
CA ASN A 270 21.60 -7.66 -2.63
C ASN A 270 22.42 -6.60 -1.87
N PRO A 271 22.94 -6.87 -0.66
CA PRO A 271 23.67 -5.86 0.11
C PRO A 271 24.95 -5.34 -0.58
N LEU A 272 25.49 -6.10 -1.55
CA LEU A 272 26.66 -5.71 -2.34
C LEU A 272 26.30 -4.91 -3.60
N GLY A 273 25.02 -4.86 -3.96
CA GLY A 273 24.52 -4.14 -5.13
C GLY A 273 24.82 -2.64 -5.08
N ARG A 274 25.06 -2.05 -6.25
CA ARG A 274 25.40 -0.65 -6.38
C ARG A 274 24.17 0.28 -6.48
N ILE A 275 22.99 -0.24 -6.80
CA ILE A 275 21.77 0.57 -7.01
C ILE A 275 20.91 0.52 -5.74
N TRP A 276 20.88 1.64 -5.02
CA TRP A 276 20.08 1.79 -3.80
C TRP A 276 18.88 2.70 -4.05
N THR A 277 17.74 2.37 -3.44
CA THR A 277 16.50 3.11 -3.60
C THR A 277 15.97 3.60 -2.26
N MET A 278 15.56 4.87 -2.22
CA MET A 278 14.84 5.51 -1.12
C MET A 278 13.66 6.28 -1.71
N VAL A 279 12.65 5.53 -2.15
CA VAL A 279 11.50 6.04 -2.90
C VAL A 279 10.31 6.22 -1.97
N ALA A 280 9.59 7.34 -2.10
CA ALA A 280 8.39 7.54 -1.29
C ALA A 280 7.10 7.10 -1.99
N GLY A 281 6.33 6.24 -1.31
CA GLY A 281 5.07 5.66 -1.77
C GLY A 281 5.22 4.22 -2.29
N GLY A 282 4.41 3.30 -1.77
CA GLY A 282 4.42 1.88 -2.16
C GLY A 282 4.25 1.64 -3.66
N GLY A 283 3.29 2.31 -4.32
CA GLY A 283 3.14 2.17 -5.78
C GLY A 283 4.30 2.76 -6.56
N ALA A 284 4.86 3.89 -6.11
CA ALA A 284 6.00 4.51 -6.79
C ALA A 284 7.25 3.63 -6.65
N SER A 285 7.56 3.12 -5.46
CA SER A 285 8.72 2.26 -5.24
C SER A 285 8.71 1.03 -6.15
N VAL A 286 7.54 0.40 -6.34
CA VAL A 286 7.37 -0.70 -7.29
C VAL A 286 7.68 -0.27 -8.72
N VAL A 287 7.17 0.87 -9.19
CA VAL A 287 7.44 1.38 -10.54
C VAL A 287 8.92 1.71 -10.75
N TYR A 288 9.61 2.28 -9.75
CA TYR A 288 11.05 2.49 -9.83
C TYR A 288 11.81 1.15 -9.90
N SER A 289 11.42 0.16 -9.09
CA SER A 289 12.01 -1.19 -9.15
C SER A 289 11.78 -1.86 -10.51
N ASP A 290 10.57 -1.77 -11.08
CA ASP A 290 10.26 -2.24 -12.43
C ASP A 290 11.20 -1.60 -13.45
N THR A 291 11.34 -0.27 -13.43
CA THR A 291 12.20 0.47 -14.37
C THR A 291 13.68 0.09 -14.23
N ILE A 292 14.18 -0.08 -13.00
CA ILE A 292 15.58 -0.51 -12.77
C ILE A 292 15.81 -1.90 -13.38
N CYS A 293 14.85 -2.81 -13.18
CA CYS A 293 14.95 -4.18 -13.70
C CYS A 293 14.81 -4.23 -15.23
N ASP A 294 13.89 -3.45 -15.80
CA ASP A 294 13.70 -3.32 -17.25
C ASP A 294 14.97 -2.80 -17.95
N LEU A 295 15.75 -1.95 -17.28
CA LEU A 295 17.02 -1.41 -17.76
C LEU A 295 18.24 -2.30 -17.43
N GLY A 296 18.02 -3.54 -17.00
CA GLY A 296 19.05 -4.54 -16.74
C GLY A 296 19.75 -4.44 -15.39
N GLY A 297 19.21 -3.65 -14.45
CA GLY A 297 19.80 -3.41 -13.13
C GLY A 297 19.40 -4.41 -12.04
N VAL A 298 18.74 -5.52 -12.37
CA VAL A 298 18.16 -6.46 -11.38
C VAL A 298 19.21 -7.04 -10.42
N ASP A 299 20.36 -7.47 -10.93
CA ASP A 299 21.41 -8.09 -10.11
C ASP A 299 22.12 -7.06 -9.21
N GLU A 300 22.08 -5.79 -9.60
CA GLU A 300 22.70 -4.67 -8.90
C GLU A 300 21.73 -3.90 -7.98
N LEU A 301 20.44 -4.26 -8.00
CA LEU A 301 19.41 -3.67 -7.15
C LEU A 301 19.59 -4.15 -5.71
N ALA A 302 20.03 -3.24 -4.84
CA ALA A 302 20.45 -3.61 -3.50
C ALA A 302 19.28 -3.81 -2.53
N ASN A 303 18.21 -3.02 -2.69
CA ASN A 303 17.07 -3.03 -1.80
C ASN A 303 15.76 -2.73 -2.53
N TYR A 304 14.68 -3.27 -2.00
CA TYR A 304 13.34 -2.73 -2.14
C TYR A 304 12.97 -2.00 -0.85
N GLY A 305 12.33 -0.84 -0.95
CA GLY A 305 11.84 -0.12 0.22
C GLY A 305 11.02 1.09 -0.14
N GLU A 306 10.20 1.54 0.81
CA GLU A 306 9.40 2.74 0.66
C GLU A 306 9.18 3.48 1.98
N TYR A 307 8.88 4.77 1.87
CA TYR A 307 8.35 5.56 2.97
C TYR A 307 7.13 6.37 2.52
N SER A 308 6.02 6.32 3.26
CA SER A 308 4.78 7.02 2.94
C SER A 308 3.89 7.22 4.16
N GLY A 309 2.66 7.75 3.98
CA GLY A 309 1.79 8.08 5.12
C GLY A 309 2.25 9.33 5.90
N ALA A 310 3.02 10.21 5.26
CA ALA A 310 3.55 11.46 5.84
C ALA A 310 4.39 11.25 7.12
N PRO A 311 5.52 10.51 7.04
CA PRO A 311 6.42 10.37 8.16
C PRO A 311 6.99 11.73 8.57
N SER A 312 7.36 11.84 9.85
CA SER A 312 8.04 13.01 10.39
C SER A 312 9.45 13.17 9.81
N GLU A 313 10.03 14.36 9.98
CA GLU A 313 11.44 14.62 9.67
C GLU A 313 12.36 13.60 10.37
N GLN A 314 12.10 13.30 11.64
CA GLN A 314 12.90 12.36 12.43
C GLN A 314 12.80 10.93 11.89
N GLN A 315 11.60 10.44 11.62
CA GLN A 315 11.43 9.10 11.05
C GLN A 315 12.10 8.98 9.68
N THR A 316 12.01 10.03 8.85
CA THR A 316 12.67 10.04 7.55
C THR A 316 14.20 10.07 7.69
N TYR A 317 14.72 10.78 8.68
CA TYR A 317 16.14 10.76 9.04
C TYR A 317 16.59 9.36 9.48
N ASP A 318 15.83 8.70 10.36
CA ASP A 318 16.15 7.36 10.87
C ASP A 318 16.08 6.29 9.77
N TYR A 319 15.14 6.43 8.84
CA TYR A 319 15.08 5.60 7.63
C TYR A 319 16.28 5.86 6.71
N ALA A 320 16.56 7.13 6.40
CA ALA A 320 17.66 7.52 5.52
C ALA A 320 19.02 7.09 6.07
N LYS A 321 19.34 7.36 7.33
CA LYS A 321 20.63 6.97 7.94
C LYS A 321 20.87 5.46 7.86
N THR A 322 19.80 4.66 7.90
CA THR A 322 19.88 3.20 7.81
C THR A 322 20.32 2.77 6.41
N ILE A 323 19.71 3.33 5.37
CA ILE A 323 20.12 3.09 3.97
C ILE A 323 21.55 3.58 3.72
N LEU A 324 21.89 4.78 4.18
CA LEU A 324 23.22 5.35 3.99
C LEU A 324 24.30 4.51 4.70
N SER A 325 24.01 4.01 5.90
CA SER A 325 24.88 3.06 6.62
C SER A 325 25.10 1.78 5.82
N LEU A 326 24.02 1.14 5.37
CA LEU A 326 24.09 -0.09 4.58
C LEU A 326 24.90 0.06 3.29
N MET A 327 24.63 1.12 2.51
CA MET A 327 25.27 1.29 1.21
C MET A 327 26.76 1.69 1.31
N THR A 328 27.24 2.12 2.47
CA THR A 328 28.63 2.57 2.66
C THR A 328 29.54 1.52 3.31
N ARG A 329 29.06 0.28 3.52
CA ARG A 329 29.83 -0.82 4.11
C ARG A 329 31.00 -1.31 3.26
N GLU A 330 30.75 -1.47 1.96
CA GLU A 330 31.72 -2.01 1.01
C GLU A 330 31.76 -1.17 -0.27
N LYS A 331 32.96 -0.99 -0.83
CA LYS A 331 33.13 -0.21 -2.07
C LYS A 331 32.72 -1.02 -3.29
N HIS A 332 32.14 -0.33 -4.26
CA HIS A 332 31.86 -0.88 -5.59
C HIS A 332 32.79 -0.22 -6.63
N HIS A 333 33.31 -1.01 -7.58
CA HIS A 333 34.31 -0.55 -8.55
C HIS A 333 33.80 0.56 -9.48
N GLU A 334 32.50 0.57 -9.78
CA GLU A 334 31.82 1.63 -10.57
C GLU A 334 31.18 2.73 -9.70
N GLY A 335 31.54 2.79 -8.41
CA GLY A 335 30.78 3.57 -7.42
C GLY A 335 29.36 3.05 -7.25
N LYS A 336 28.56 3.79 -6.47
CA LYS A 336 27.15 3.44 -6.17
C LYS A 336 26.20 4.56 -6.52
N VAL A 337 24.94 4.21 -6.70
CA VAL A 337 23.85 5.11 -7.05
C VAL A 337 22.80 5.07 -5.94
N LEU A 338 22.31 6.24 -5.52
CA LEU A 338 21.15 6.37 -4.65
C LEU A 338 20.02 7.10 -5.38
N ILE A 339 18.90 6.42 -5.57
CA ILE A 339 17.69 6.96 -6.20
C ILE A 339 16.71 7.38 -5.11
N ILE A 340 16.59 8.70 -4.89
CA ILE A 340 15.64 9.32 -3.95
C ILE A 340 14.44 9.81 -4.75
N GLY A 341 13.50 8.90 -5.01
CA GLY A 341 12.43 9.11 -5.98
C GLY A 341 11.02 9.23 -5.39
N GLY A 342 10.08 9.33 -6.31
CA GLY A 342 8.68 8.99 -6.13
C GLY A 342 7.72 9.97 -6.78
N SER A 343 6.42 9.68 -6.64
CA SER A 343 5.37 10.44 -7.32
C SER A 343 5.13 11.83 -6.71
N ILE A 344 4.23 12.60 -7.32
CA ILE A 344 3.70 13.82 -6.73
C ILE A 344 2.87 13.47 -5.48
N ALA A 345 3.35 13.81 -4.28
CA ALA A 345 2.66 13.48 -3.05
C ALA A 345 1.33 14.25 -2.89
N ASN A 346 0.35 13.63 -2.23
CA ASN A 346 -0.92 14.27 -1.88
C ASN A 346 -0.80 15.08 -0.57
N PHE A 347 -0.28 14.48 0.50
CA PHE A 347 -0.25 15.09 1.83
C PHE A 347 1.11 15.01 2.53
N THR A 348 2.02 14.15 2.08
CA THR A 348 3.39 14.10 2.63
C THR A 348 4.10 15.42 2.36
N ASN A 349 4.56 16.07 3.43
CA ASN A 349 5.32 17.31 3.34
C ASN A 349 6.75 16.99 2.85
N VAL A 350 7.03 17.34 1.59
CA VAL A 350 8.31 17.04 0.95
C VAL A 350 9.45 17.83 1.61
N ALA A 351 9.21 19.08 2.03
CA ALA A 351 10.22 19.85 2.73
C ALA A 351 10.63 19.20 4.06
N ALA A 352 9.67 18.72 4.86
CA ALA A 352 9.95 18.08 6.14
C ALA A 352 10.70 16.75 5.97
N THR A 353 10.23 15.89 5.06
CA THR A 353 10.88 14.60 4.79
C THR A 353 12.30 14.80 4.22
N PHE A 354 12.48 15.73 3.29
CA PHE A 354 13.79 16.00 2.69
C PHE A 354 14.77 16.67 3.68
N LYS A 355 14.30 17.47 4.64
CA LYS A 355 15.16 17.94 5.74
C LYS A 355 15.76 16.79 6.55
N GLY A 356 14.97 15.75 6.82
CA GLY A 356 15.45 14.52 7.48
C GLY A 356 16.51 13.80 6.66
N ILE A 357 16.28 13.65 5.36
CA ILE A 357 17.24 13.05 4.41
C ILE A 357 18.53 13.88 4.32
N VAL A 358 18.42 15.20 4.16
CA VAL A 358 19.56 16.13 4.10
C VAL A 358 20.40 16.01 5.37
N ARG A 359 19.78 15.91 6.54
CA ARG A 359 20.49 15.72 7.80
C ARG A 359 21.28 14.41 7.80
N ALA A 360 20.67 13.30 7.37
CA ALA A 360 21.37 12.02 7.26
C ALA A 360 22.54 12.07 6.25
N ILE A 361 22.37 12.74 5.10
CA ILE A 361 23.45 12.93 4.11
C ILE A 361 24.61 13.73 4.72
N LYS A 362 24.34 14.76 5.51
CA LYS A 362 25.38 15.53 6.21
C LYS A 362 26.16 14.67 7.20
N ASP A 363 25.46 13.81 7.94
CA ASP A 363 26.09 12.91 8.92
C ASP A 363 26.95 11.83 8.24
N TYR A 364 26.53 11.33 7.07
CA TYR A 364 27.24 10.29 6.30
C TYR A 364 28.12 10.84 5.16
N GLN A 365 28.39 12.14 5.13
CA GLN A 365 29.04 12.78 3.98
C GLN A 365 30.44 12.23 3.66
N GLY A 366 31.20 11.78 4.67
CA GLY A 366 32.52 11.17 4.49
C GLY A 366 32.42 9.81 3.80
N PRO A 367 31.75 8.82 4.42
CA PRO A 367 31.53 7.50 3.83
C PRO A 367 30.89 7.52 2.43
N LEU A 368 29.97 8.45 2.16
CA LEU A 368 29.36 8.58 0.82
C LEU A 368 30.36 8.98 -0.26
N LYS A 369 31.30 9.90 0.04
CA LYS A 369 32.37 10.27 -0.90
C LYS A 369 33.35 9.13 -1.11
N GLU A 370 33.74 8.45 -0.04
CA GLU A 370 34.69 7.34 -0.09
C GLU A 370 34.20 6.16 -0.93
N ASN A 371 32.88 5.97 -0.99
CA ASN A 371 32.20 4.94 -1.78
C ASN A 371 31.77 5.41 -3.18
N GLY A 372 32.11 6.65 -3.59
CA GLY A 372 31.77 7.18 -4.90
C GLY A 372 30.27 7.24 -5.17
N VAL A 373 29.47 7.61 -4.16
CA VAL A 373 28.01 7.63 -4.28
C VAL A 373 27.53 8.83 -5.11
N THR A 374 26.67 8.56 -6.09
CA THR A 374 25.93 9.58 -6.85
C THR A 374 24.45 9.52 -6.53
N ILE A 375 23.82 10.67 -6.26
CA ILE A 375 22.43 10.76 -5.81
C ILE A 375 21.56 11.39 -6.89
N PHE A 376 20.42 10.76 -7.19
CA PHE A 376 19.41 11.26 -8.11
C PHE A 376 18.10 11.47 -7.37
N VAL A 377 17.50 12.65 -7.52
CA VAL A 377 16.33 13.08 -6.76
C VAL A 377 15.22 13.50 -7.72
N ARG A 378 14.03 12.90 -7.62
CA ARG A 378 12.81 13.37 -8.30
C ARG A 378 11.65 13.35 -7.34
N ARG A 379 11.01 14.50 -7.11
CA ARG A 379 9.85 14.57 -6.21
C ARG A 379 8.92 15.74 -6.50
N GLY A 380 7.62 15.53 -6.25
CA GLY A 380 6.59 16.57 -6.19
C GLY A 380 5.68 16.43 -4.96
N GLY A 381 4.79 17.40 -4.76
CA GLY A 381 3.81 17.42 -3.67
C GLY A 381 3.99 18.59 -2.71
N PRO A 382 3.32 18.57 -1.54
CA PRO A 382 3.34 19.70 -0.61
C PRO A 382 4.75 20.19 -0.25
N ASN A 383 5.01 21.48 -0.51
CA ASN A 383 6.27 22.18 -0.27
C ASN A 383 7.50 21.56 -0.97
N TYR A 384 7.33 20.90 -2.11
CA TYR A 384 8.44 20.23 -2.81
C TYR A 384 9.55 21.20 -3.24
N GLN A 385 9.23 22.45 -3.55
CA GLN A 385 10.20 23.45 -3.99
C GLN A 385 11.29 23.67 -2.92
N GLU A 386 10.90 23.79 -1.65
CA GLU A 386 11.84 23.92 -0.54
C GLU A 386 12.63 22.63 -0.31
N GLY A 387 11.97 21.47 -0.39
CA GLY A 387 12.65 20.17 -0.30
C GLY A 387 13.74 20.00 -1.36
N LEU A 388 13.44 20.27 -2.63
CA LEU A 388 14.39 20.21 -3.73
C LEU A 388 15.53 21.23 -3.55
N ARG A 389 15.22 22.45 -3.08
CA ARG A 389 16.21 23.49 -2.80
C ARG A 389 17.25 23.01 -1.78
N VAL A 390 16.83 22.46 -0.64
CA VAL A 390 17.76 21.97 0.40
C VAL A 390 18.56 20.75 -0.04
N MET A 391 17.99 19.89 -0.91
CA MET A 391 18.73 18.77 -1.53
C MET A 391 19.83 19.26 -2.47
N GLY A 392 19.57 20.29 -3.27
CA GLY A 392 20.59 20.90 -4.12
C GLY A 392 21.69 21.60 -3.31
N GLU A 393 21.33 22.24 -2.21
CA GLU A 393 22.27 22.90 -1.30
C GLU A 393 23.20 21.91 -0.57
N VAL A 394 22.67 20.77 -0.10
CA VAL A 394 23.52 19.76 0.54
C VAL A 394 24.52 19.13 -0.44
N GLY A 395 24.16 18.95 -1.72
CA GLY A 395 25.10 18.49 -2.74
C GLY A 395 26.26 19.46 -2.94
N LYS A 396 25.98 20.77 -3.02
CA LYS A 396 27.02 21.81 -3.17
C LYS A 396 27.92 21.92 -1.94
N THR A 397 27.33 21.92 -0.74
CA THR A 397 28.07 22.12 0.52
C THR A 397 28.90 20.91 0.91
N THR A 398 28.42 19.70 0.63
CA THR A 398 29.18 18.48 0.90
C THR A 398 30.13 18.15 -0.25
N GLY A 399 29.82 18.49 -1.49
CA GLY A 399 30.58 18.08 -2.67
C GLY A 399 30.19 16.68 -3.20
N ILE A 400 29.11 16.08 -2.67
CA ILE A 400 28.52 14.85 -3.22
C ILE A 400 27.75 15.20 -4.50
N PRO A 401 27.88 14.45 -5.60
CA PRO A 401 27.11 14.71 -6.81
C PRO A 401 25.63 14.35 -6.59
N ILE A 402 24.79 15.39 -6.49
CA ILE A 402 23.34 15.27 -6.31
C ILE A 402 22.63 15.98 -7.47
N TYR A 403 21.84 15.22 -8.24
CA TYR A 403 21.03 15.73 -9.34
C TYR A 403 19.57 15.80 -8.92
N VAL A 404 18.95 16.98 -9.05
CA VAL A 404 17.64 17.29 -8.47
C VAL A 404 16.63 17.71 -9.53
N PHE A 405 15.48 17.04 -9.55
CA PHE A 405 14.42 17.18 -10.55
C PHE A 405 13.04 17.35 -9.89
N GLY A 406 12.18 18.16 -10.50
CA GLY A 406 10.82 18.42 -10.04
C GLY A 406 9.74 17.66 -10.80
N THR A 407 8.53 18.23 -10.81
CA THR A 407 7.33 17.64 -11.41
C THR A 407 7.33 17.70 -12.94
N GLU A 408 8.12 18.59 -13.53
CA GLU A 408 8.34 18.69 -14.96
C GLU A 408 9.08 17.48 -15.55
N THR A 409 9.80 16.75 -14.71
CA THR A 409 10.55 15.56 -15.11
C THR A 409 9.68 14.32 -14.87
N HIS A 410 9.59 13.45 -15.89
CA HIS A 410 8.87 12.18 -15.77
C HIS A 410 9.41 11.36 -14.58
N MET A 411 8.52 10.68 -13.86
CA MET A 411 8.82 10.06 -12.56
C MET A 411 10.09 9.19 -12.61
N THR A 412 10.15 8.28 -13.56
CA THR A 412 11.18 7.24 -13.72
C THR A 412 12.39 7.67 -14.54
N ALA A 413 12.39 8.88 -15.13
CA ALA A 413 13.48 9.32 -16.00
C ALA A 413 14.85 9.33 -15.30
N ILE A 414 14.86 9.60 -13.99
CA ILE A 414 16.09 9.58 -13.19
C ILE A 414 16.73 8.19 -13.08
N VAL A 415 15.99 7.11 -13.33
CA VAL A 415 16.55 5.76 -13.40
C VAL A 415 17.42 5.63 -14.66
N GLY A 416 16.90 6.02 -15.82
CA GLY A 416 17.65 6.05 -17.07
C GLY A 416 18.89 6.95 -16.99
N MET A 417 18.77 8.10 -16.33
CA MET A 417 19.92 9.00 -16.08
C MET A 417 20.97 8.35 -15.18
N ALA A 418 20.54 7.68 -14.11
CA ALA A 418 21.45 7.09 -13.13
C ALA A 418 22.19 5.85 -13.65
N LEU A 419 21.55 5.11 -14.54
CA LEU A 419 22.12 3.92 -15.18
C LEU A 419 22.84 4.24 -16.51
N GLY A 420 22.90 5.51 -16.92
CA GLY A 420 23.63 5.94 -18.11
C GLY A 420 22.91 5.69 -19.45
N HIS A 421 21.63 5.33 -19.41
CA HIS A 421 20.80 5.14 -20.61
C HIS A 421 20.25 6.46 -21.18
N GLN A 422 20.19 7.51 -20.35
CA GLN A 422 19.74 8.84 -20.75
C GLN A 422 20.70 9.93 -20.26
N PRO A 423 20.93 11.01 -21.02
CA PRO A 423 21.77 12.11 -20.59
C PRO A 423 21.10 12.90 -19.46
N ILE A 424 21.91 13.38 -18.51
CA ILE A 424 21.47 14.33 -17.49
C ILE A 424 21.24 15.68 -18.20
N PRO A 425 20.04 16.28 -18.15
CA PRO A 425 19.79 17.53 -18.84
C PRO A 425 20.58 18.68 -18.20
N ASN A 426 21.24 19.50 -19.02
CA ASN A 426 22.09 20.61 -18.58
C ASN A 426 21.31 21.71 -17.82
N GLN A 427 20.01 21.82 -18.07
CA GLN A 427 19.08 22.64 -17.30
C GLN A 427 17.77 21.85 -17.16
N PRO A 428 17.20 21.71 -15.94
CA PRO A 428 15.84 21.21 -15.82
C PRO A 428 14.89 22.15 -16.57
N PRO A 429 13.85 21.64 -17.26
CA PRO A 429 12.82 22.50 -17.82
C PRO A 429 12.30 23.42 -16.73
N VAL A 430 12.33 24.73 -16.94
CA VAL A 430 11.81 25.67 -15.94
C VAL A 430 10.30 25.45 -15.87
N ALA A 431 9.80 24.95 -14.74
CA ALA A 431 8.36 24.85 -14.51
C ALA A 431 7.73 26.23 -14.75
N ALA A 432 6.64 26.29 -15.51
CA ALA A 432 5.79 27.48 -15.56
C ALA A 432 5.24 27.69 -14.14
N HIS A 433 5.94 28.47 -13.32
CA HIS A 433 5.62 28.57 -11.91
C HIS A 433 4.17 29.04 -11.74
N THR A 434 3.35 28.20 -11.10
CA THR A 434 1.99 28.53 -10.61
C THR A 434 1.99 29.78 -9.74
N ALA A 435 3.16 30.18 -9.22
CA ALA A 435 3.40 31.48 -8.61
C ALA A 435 2.90 32.65 -9.48
N ASN A 436 3.05 32.62 -10.81
CA ASN A 436 2.53 33.68 -11.68
C ASN A 436 0.99 33.80 -11.63
N PHE A 437 0.27 32.69 -11.44
CA PHE A 437 -1.18 32.70 -11.31
C PHE A 437 -1.62 33.21 -9.92
N LEU A 438 -0.92 32.80 -8.85
CA LEU A 438 -1.20 33.27 -7.49
C LEU A 438 -0.76 34.74 -7.24
N LEU A 439 0.22 35.25 -7.99
CA LEU A 439 0.76 36.61 -7.85
C LEU A 439 0.05 37.67 -8.73
N ASN A 440 -0.60 37.27 -9.82
CA ASN A 440 -1.22 38.20 -10.79
C ASN A 440 -2.54 38.85 -10.33
N SER A 441 -2.92 38.75 -9.06
CA SER A 441 -4.13 39.39 -8.51
C SER A 441 -4.06 40.93 -8.42
N SER A 442 -2.97 41.58 -8.83
CA SER A 442 -2.73 43.01 -8.62
C SER A 442 -2.56 43.89 -9.87
N THR A 443 -2.71 43.37 -11.08
CA THR A 443 -2.63 44.18 -12.32
C THR A 443 -3.63 43.70 -13.35
N ASN A 444 -4.87 44.20 -13.30
CA ASN A 444 -5.69 44.49 -14.48
C ASN A 444 -7.03 45.11 -14.04
N ALA A 445 -6.96 46.36 -13.60
CA ALA A 445 -8.10 47.27 -13.70
C ALA A 445 -7.86 48.14 -14.95
N ALA A 446 -8.26 47.63 -16.12
CA ALA A 446 -8.32 48.42 -17.34
C ALA A 446 -9.62 48.10 -18.09
N THR A 447 -10.47 49.11 -18.15
CA THR A 447 -11.76 49.18 -18.82
C THR A 447 -11.63 48.85 -20.31
N PRO A 448 -12.51 48.02 -20.93
CA PRO A 448 -12.45 47.79 -22.37
C PRO A 448 -13.07 48.96 -23.13
N ALA A 449 -12.26 49.62 -23.97
CA ALA A 449 -12.72 50.58 -24.96
C ALA A 449 -13.38 49.85 -26.14
N SER A 450 -14.47 50.43 -26.63
CA SER A 450 -15.27 49.92 -27.75
C SER A 450 -14.55 50.07 -29.09
N THR A 451 -14.67 49.07 -29.96
CA THR A 451 -14.68 49.30 -31.41
C THR A 451 -15.58 48.29 -32.10
N ARG A 452 -16.67 48.81 -32.65
CA ARG A 452 -17.53 48.16 -33.64
C ARG A 452 -16.82 48.17 -34.98
N THR A 453 -16.95 47.11 -35.77
CA THR A 453 -17.14 47.22 -37.22
C THR A 453 -17.85 45.99 -37.79
N ALA A 454 -18.79 46.27 -38.69
CA ALA A 454 -19.82 45.41 -39.26
C ALA A 454 -19.28 44.47 -40.36
N SER A 455 -19.75 43.21 -40.43
CA SER A 455 -20.74 42.64 -41.38
C SER A 455 -20.42 42.70 -42.88
N PHE A 456 -20.53 41.55 -43.56
CA PHE A 456 -21.23 41.23 -44.84
C PHE A 456 -20.75 39.83 -45.30
N SER A 457 -21.58 38.77 -45.21
CA SER A 457 -22.40 38.12 -46.27
C SER A 457 -21.57 37.53 -47.45
N GLU A 458 -21.76 36.35 -48.03
CA GLU A 458 -22.81 35.30 -48.00
C GLU A 458 -22.30 34.09 -48.85
N PRO A 459 -23.05 32.97 -48.99
CA PRO A 459 -22.54 31.61 -49.23
C PRO A 459 -22.65 31.14 -50.70
N ARG A 460 -22.03 29.98 -51.01
CA ARG A 460 -22.39 29.16 -52.17
C ARG A 460 -22.48 27.68 -51.80
N ALA A 461 -23.61 27.10 -52.19
CA ALA A 461 -23.97 25.70 -52.02
C ALA A 461 -23.69 24.85 -53.27
N ALA A 462 -23.62 23.53 -53.01
CA ALA A 462 -23.98 22.38 -53.83
C ALA A 462 -23.16 22.05 -55.10
N ASN A 463 -22.62 20.82 -55.13
CA ASN A 463 -23.19 19.76 -55.98
C ASN A 463 -22.64 18.37 -55.66
N ASP A 464 -23.57 17.41 -55.77
CA ASP A 464 -23.47 15.96 -55.60
C ASP A 464 -22.42 15.26 -56.46
N ALA A 465 -21.91 14.12 -55.95
CA ALA A 465 -21.69 12.91 -56.74
C ALA A 465 -21.64 11.66 -55.84
N THR A 466 -22.33 10.62 -56.29
CA THR A 466 -22.73 9.36 -55.65
C THR A 466 -21.68 8.24 -55.62
N SER A 467 -21.71 7.48 -54.53
CA SER A 467 -21.60 6.00 -54.35
C SER A 467 -20.52 5.15 -55.06
N ALA A 468 -19.82 4.32 -54.26
CA ALA A 468 -19.57 2.89 -54.53
C ALA A 468 -19.02 2.21 -53.24
N LYS A 469 -19.82 1.39 -52.55
CA LYS A 469 -19.78 -0.09 -52.47
C LYS A 469 -18.62 -0.73 -51.68
N LYS A 470 -19.05 -1.42 -50.60
CA LYS A 470 -18.38 -2.49 -49.82
C LYS A 470 -17.75 -3.58 -50.71
N PRO A 471 -16.91 -4.43 -50.09
CA PRO A 471 -17.33 -5.82 -49.93
C PRO A 471 -17.20 -6.36 -48.50
N LYS A 472 -18.17 -7.20 -48.13
CA LYS A 472 -18.11 -8.18 -47.04
C LYS A 472 -17.57 -9.51 -47.61
N ALA A 473 -16.80 -10.24 -46.81
CA ALA A 473 -16.80 -11.70 -46.60
C ALA A 473 -15.47 -12.01 -45.88
N GLY A 474 -15.32 -12.94 -44.94
CA GLY A 474 -16.14 -14.03 -44.46
C GLY A 474 -15.22 -14.87 -43.57
N VAL A 475 -15.74 -15.32 -42.44
CA VAL A 475 -15.07 -16.13 -41.41
C VAL A 475 -14.69 -17.50 -41.98
N PRO A 476 -13.67 -18.18 -41.44
CA PRO A 476 -13.99 -19.44 -40.76
C PRO A 476 -13.38 -19.56 -39.37
N ALA A 477 -14.18 -20.19 -38.51
CA ALA A 477 -13.90 -20.50 -37.12
C ALA A 477 -12.81 -21.57 -36.98
N ALA A 478 -11.96 -21.40 -35.97
CA ALA A 478 -11.25 -22.49 -35.33
C ALA A 478 -11.29 -22.25 -33.82
N ALA A 479 -12.14 -23.03 -33.16
CA ALA A 479 -12.17 -23.13 -31.71
C ALA A 479 -10.87 -23.79 -31.22
N SER A 480 -10.16 -23.11 -30.33
CA SER A 480 -9.17 -23.74 -29.45
C SER A 480 -9.71 -23.63 -28.03
N TYR A 481 -10.27 -24.74 -27.56
CA TYR A 481 -10.64 -24.99 -26.18
C TYR A 481 -9.43 -24.71 -25.27
N CYS A 482 -9.60 -23.82 -24.29
CA CYS A 482 -8.66 -23.66 -23.18
C CYS A 482 -9.26 -24.42 -21.98
N PRO A 483 -8.66 -25.51 -21.46
CA PRO A 483 -9.32 -26.41 -20.52
C PRO A 483 -9.31 -25.97 -19.04
N TRP A 484 -8.90 -24.74 -18.71
CA TRP A 484 -8.59 -24.35 -17.31
C TRP A 484 -9.48 -23.26 -16.72
N LEU A 485 -10.62 -22.94 -17.36
CA LEU A 485 -11.59 -21.99 -16.81
C LEU A 485 -12.86 -22.75 -16.42
N TRP A 486 -12.96 -23.04 -15.12
CA TRP A 486 -14.20 -23.53 -14.52
C TRP A 486 -15.30 -22.47 -14.65
N PRO A 487 -16.53 -22.82 -15.06
CA PRO A 487 -17.62 -21.86 -15.15
C PRO A 487 -18.11 -21.58 -13.73
N VAL A 488 -17.73 -20.44 -13.17
CA VAL A 488 -18.43 -19.88 -12.01
C VAL A 488 -19.76 -19.32 -12.52
N LYS A 489 -20.80 -20.14 -12.49
CA LYS A 489 -22.17 -19.63 -12.46
C LYS A 489 -22.42 -19.15 -11.04
N GLU A 490 -22.22 -17.86 -10.78
CA GLU A 490 -22.74 -17.22 -9.58
C GLU A 490 -24.27 -17.11 -9.72
N GLU A 491 -25.00 -18.04 -9.12
CA GLU A 491 -26.38 -17.80 -8.69
C GLU A 491 -26.32 -16.97 -7.42
N PHE A 492 -26.36 -15.64 -7.56
CA PHE A 492 -26.59 -14.74 -6.43
C PHE A 492 -28.04 -14.91 -5.93
N THR A 493 -28.24 -15.76 -4.93
CA THR A 493 -29.46 -15.79 -4.13
C THR A 493 -29.31 -14.84 -2.93
N GLY A 494 -29.60 -13.57 -3.13
CA GLY A 494 -29.69 -12.56 -2.08
C GLY A 494 -29.95 -11.18 -2.69
N ASP A 495 -30.95 -10.46 -2.18
CA ASP A 495 -31.28 -9.08 -2.61
C ASP A 495 -30.10 -8.14 -2.30
N CYS A 496 -29.10 -8.08 -3.18
CA CYS A 496 -28.03 -7.09 -3.11
C CYS A 496 -28.51 -5.75 -3.70
N TYR A 497 -28.51 -4.68 -2.91
CA TYR A 497 -28.84 -3.35 -3.41
C TYR A 497 -27.80 -2.90 -4.45
N ALA A 498 -28.26 -2.48 -5.62
CA ALA A 498 -27.37 -1.91 -6.63
C ALA A 498 -26.73 -0.60 -6.09
N LYS A 499 -25.40 -0.57 -6.00
CA LYS A 499 -24.64 0.63 -5.60
C LYS A 499 -24.76 1.74 -6.66
N ALA A 500 -24.64 2.99 -6.22
CA ALA A 500 -24.84 4.17 -7.07
C ALA A 500 -23.77 4.32 -8.17
N THR A 501 -24.20 4.66 -9.39
CA THR A 501 -23.29 5.02 -10.50
C THR A 501 -22.55 6.35 -10.22
N MET A 502 -23.28 7.37 -9.77
CA MET A 502 -22.74 8.69 -9.48
C MET A 502 -22.53 8.85 -7.97
N LEU A 503 -21.27 8.87 -7.54
CA LEU A 503 -20.90 9.01 -6.13
C LEU A 503 -20.86 10.48 -5.69
N PHE A 504 -20.38 11.36 -6.56
CA PHE A 504 -20.15 12.76 -6.22
C PHE A 504 -20.74 13.72 -7.25
N SER A 505 -21.25 14.84 -6.76
CA SER A 505 -21.77 15.97 -7.51
C SER A 505 -21.20 17.30 -6.98
N ARG A 506 -21.52 18.41 -7.65
CA ARG A 506 -21.23 19.78 -7.17
C ARG A 506 -21.96 20.12 -5.86
N ASN A 507 -22.99 19.36 -5.51
CA ASN A 507 -23.85 19.59 -4.34
C ASN A 507 -23.54 18.64 -3.19
N THR A 508 -22.69 17.63 -3.39
CA THR A 508 -22.32 16.64 -2.38
C THR A 508 -21.80 17.32 -1.12
N LYS A 509 -22.24 16.83 0.04
CA LYS A 509 -21.87 17.31 1.37
C LYS A 509 -21.28 16.17 2.20
N ALA A 510 -20.20 16.49 2.90
CA ALA A 510 -19.44 15.53 3.66
C ALA A 510 -19.38 15.87 5.15
N ILE A 511 -19.42 14.83 5.98
CA ILE A 511 -18.93 14.87 7.36
C ILE A 511 -17.50 14.34 7.40
N MET A 512 -16.67 15.06 8.13
CA MET A 512 -15.27 14.73 8.33
C MET A 512 -15.08 14.11 9.72
N TRP A 513 -14.74 12.82 9.80
CA TRP A 513 -14.40 12.18 11.08
C TRP A 513 -12.92 12.38 11.39
N GLY A 514 -12.62 13.08 12.48
CA GLY A 514 -11.27 13.43 12.91
C GLY A 514 -10.95 14.92 12.77
N MET A 515 -10.01 15.41 13.60
CA MET A 515 -9.58 16.82 13.62
C MET A 515 -8.58 17.12 12.49
N GLN A 516 -9.04 17.14 11.25
CA GLN A 516 -8.18 17.32 10.05
C GLN A 516 -8.37 18.68 9.39
N THR A 517 -7.96 19.75 10.08
CA THR A 517 -8.16 21.13 9.61
C THR A 517 -7.50 21.41 8.25
N ARG A 518 -6.29 20.88 8.00
CA ARG A 518 -5.60 21.07 6.71
C ARG A 518 -6.31 20.39 5.54
N ALA A 519 -6.82 19.16 5.76
CA ALA A 519 -7.56 18.44 4.74
C ALA A 519 -8.88 19.15 4.42
N VAL A 520 -9.62 19.58 5.45
CA VAL A 520 -10.85 20.37 5.29
C VAL A 520 -10.56 21.66 4.54
N GLN A 521 -9.56 22.44 4.95
CA GLN A 521 -9.21 23.68 4.23
C GLN A 521 -8.85 23.39 2.76
N GLY A 522 -8.05 22.37 2.48
CA GLY A 522 -7.72 21.98 1.12
C GLY A 522 -8.94 21.57 0.28
N MET A 523 -9.95 20.94 0.87
CA MET A 523 -11.24 20.66 0.22
C MET A 523 -11.99 21.95 -0.10
N LEU A 524 -12.06 22.90 0.84
CA LEU A 524 -12.73 24.17 0.62
C LEU A 524 -12.04 25.04 -0.44
N ASP A 525 -10.71 25.03 -0.48
CA ASP A 525 -9.94 25.74 -1.51
C ASP A 525 -10.23 25.15 -2.90
N PHE A 526 -10.28 23.82 -2.99
CA PHE A 526 -10.69 23.10 -4.21
C PHE A 526 -12.11 23.46 -4.63
N ASP A 527 -13.06 23.43 -3.70
CA ASP A 527 -14.46 23.76 -3.95
C ASP A 527 -14.60 25.19 -4.50
N TYR A 528 -13.86 26.14 -3.92
CA TYR A 528 -13.86 27.53 -4.34
C TYR A 528 -13.30 27.71 -5.77
N VAL A 529 -12.16 27.08 -6.10
CA VAL A 529 -11.62 27.16 -7.47
C VAL A 529 -12.43 26.36 -8.49
N CYS A 530 -13.21 25.37 -8.05
CA CYS A 530 -14.22 24.70 -8.87
C CYS A 530 -15.48 25.56 -9.09
N SER A 531 -15.55 26.75 -8.50
CA SER A 531 -16.72 27.63 -8.51
C SER A 531 -17.97 26.96 -7.95
N ARG A 532 -17.84 26.12 -6.90
CA ARG A 532 -19.00 25.60 -6.18
C ARG A 532 -19.72 26.75 -5.46
N ASP A 533 -21.03 26.59 -5.30
CA ASP A 533 -21.84 27.57 -4.56
C ASP A 533 -21.64 27.43 -3.04
N GLU A 534 -21.36 26.21 -2.57
CA GLU A 534 -21.20 25.93 -1.15
C GLU A 534 -20.00 25.00 -0.85
N PRO A 535 -19.40 25.14 0.35
CA PRO A 535 -18.45 24.19 0.93
C PRO A 535 -18.90 22.73 0.82
N SER A 536 -17.99 21.83 0.47
CA SER A 536 -18.26 20.40 0.49
C SER A 536 -18.27 19.80 1.89
N VAL A 537 -17.59 20.41 2.87
CA VAL A 537 -17.59 19.94 4.27
C VAL A 537 -18.67 20.67 5.06
N ALA A 538 -19.68 19.93 5.53
CA ALA A 538 -20.79 20.47 6.32
C ALA A 538 -20.46 20.51 7.82
N ALA A 539 -19.77 19.46 8.31
CA ALA A 539 -19.43 19.32 9.72
C ALA A 539 -18.21 18.40 9.94
N MET A 540 -17.67 18.45 11.15
CA MET A 540 -16.64 17.53 11.63
C MET A 540 -17.13 16.77 12.87
N VAL A 541 -16.65 15.55 13.07
CA VAL A 541 -16.85 14.75 14.28
C VAL A 541 -15.49 14.49 14.93
N TYR A 542 -15.33 14.88 16.20
CA TYR A 542 -14.11 14.63 16.96
C TYR A 542 -14.45 14.31 18.42
N PRO A 543 -14.33 13.03 18.85
CA PRO A 543 -14.90 12.57 20.12
C PRO A 543 -14.19 13.08 21.37
N PHE A 544 -12.98 13.66 21.21
CA PHE A 544 -12.13 14.10 22.32
C PHE A 544 -12.39 15.54 22.76
N THR A 545 -13.18 16.32 22.01
CA THR A 545 -13.57 17.68 22.40
C THR A 545 -15.08 17.84 22.43
N GLY A 546 -15.57 18.83 23.20
CA GLY A 546 -16.98 19.19 23.17
C GLY A 546 -17.37 19.91 21.88
N ASP A 547 -18.67 20.09 21.67
CA ASP A 547 -19.20 20.81 20.51
C ASP A 547 -18.64 22.23 20.43
N HIS A 548 -18.10 22.60 19.28
CA HIS A 548 -17.56 23.93 19.01
C HIS A 548 -17.62 24.27 17.53
N LYS A 549 -17.10 25.44 17.14
CA LYS A 549 -16.98 25.84 15.74
C LYS A 549 -15.51 26.09 15.41
N GLN A 550 -15.07 25.58 14.26
CA GLN A 550 -13.74 25.76 13.75
C GLN A 550 -13.74 26.78 12.62
N LYS A 551 -12.76 27.69 12.63
CA LYS A 551 -12.58 28.68 11.56
C LYS A 551 -11.89 28.08 10.35
N PHE A 552 -12.38 28.45 9.17
CA PHE A 552 -11.85 28.09 7.85
C PHE A 552 -11.98 29.27 6.88
N TYR A 553 -11.36 29.18 5.71
CA TYR A 553 -11.50 30.13 4.61
C TYR A 553 -12.36 29.58 3.47
N TRP A 554 -13.21 30.43 2.93
CA TRP A 554 -13.90 30.26 1.65
C TRP A 554 -13.42 31.36 0.69
N GLY A 555 -12.42 31.03 -0.12
CA GLY A 555 -11.64 32.02 -0.86
C GLY A 555 -10.87 32.92 0.10
N HIS A 556 -11.34 34.15 0.30
CA HIS A 556 -10.73 35.13 1.21
C HIS A 556 -11.58 35.39 2.47
N LYS A 557 -12.78 34.81 2.56
CA LYS A 557 -13.72 35.04 3.67
C LYS A 557 -13.56 33.98 4.75
N GLU A 558 -13.44 34.39 6.02
CA GLU A 558 -13.54 33.45 7.14
C GLU A 558 -14.98 32.91 7.29
N ILE A 559 -15.11 31.60 7.42
CA ILE A 559 -16.35 30.88 7.72
C ILE A 559 -16.16 29.97 8.95
N LEU A 560 -17.27 29.46 9.48
CA LEU A 560 -17.28 28.57 10.65
C LEU A 560 -17.93 27.24 10.28
N ILE A 561 -17.21 26.14 10.50
CA ILE A 561 -17.74 24.77 10.37
C ILE A 561 -17.95 24.19 11.77
N PRO A 562 -19.12 23.61 12.08
CA PRO A 562 -19.37 22.99 13.37
C PRO A 562 -18.59 21.69 13.55
N VAL A 563 -18.08 21.49 14.76
CA VAL A 563 -17.42 20.26 15.20
C VAL A 563 -18.25 19.67 16.33
N TYR A 564 -18.59 18.39 16.21
CA TYR A 564 -19.42 17.67 17.16
C TYR A 564 -18.62 16.61 17.90
N LYS A 565 -18.97 16.39 19.17
CA LYS A 565 -18.43 15.27 19.93
C LYS A 565 -19.01 13.93 19.45
N ASN A 566 -20.33 13.88 19.22
CA ASN A 566 -21.05 12.66 18.86
C ASN A 566 -21.44 12.69 17.38
N MET A 567 -21.30 11.55 16.69
CA MET A 567 -21.72 11.41 15.29
C MET A 567 -23.23 11.61 15.13
N ALA A 568 -24.03 11.08 16.07
CA ALA A 568 -25.49 11.21 16.06
C ALA A 568 -25.97 12.67 15.97
N ASP A 569 -25.32 13.58 16.71
CA ASP A 569 -25.67 15.00 16.70
C ASP A 569 -25.32 15.67 15.36
N ALA A 570 -24.21 15.26 14.73
CA ALA A 570 -23.81 15.73 13.42
C ALA A 570 -24.80 15.27 12.34
N MET A 571 -25.10 13.96 12.28
CA MET A 571 -26.04 13.39 11.31
C MET A 571 -27.42 14.03 11.42
N LYS A 572 -27.94 14.19 12.64
CA LYS A 572 -29.25 14.82 12.89
C LYS A 572 -29.31 16.29 12.43
N LYS A 573 -28.23 17.05 12.60
CA LYS A 573 -28.20 18.50 12.28
C LYS A 573 -27.87 18.77 10.81
N HIS A 574 -27.30 17.79 10.11
CA HIS A 574 -26.87 17.89 8.71
C HIS A 574 -27.48 16.74 7.88
N PRO A 575 -28.82 16.71 7.69
CA PRO A 575 -29.49 15.65 6.94
C PRO A 575 -29.14 15.63 5.45
N GLU A 576 -28.54 16.69 4.91
CA GLU A 576 -28.08 16.81 3.53
C GLU A 576 -26.77 16.07 3.23
N VAL A 577 -26.08 15.58 4.27
CA VAL A 577 -24.79 14.89 4.12
C VAL A 577 -25.00 13.48 3.61
N ASP A 578 -24.35 13.18 2.50
CA ASP A 578 -24.35 11.89 1.80
C ASP A 578 -22.99 11.16 1.83
N VAL A 579 -21.93 11.85 2.26
CA VAL A 579 -20.57 11.32 2.31
C VAL A 579 -19.99 11.42 3.72
N LEU A 580 -19.28 10.38 4.16
CA LEU A 580 -18.41 10.45 5.34
C LEU A 580 -16.95 10.17 4.96
N ILE A 581 -16.05 11.05 5.38
CA ILE A 581 -14.61 10.87 5.20
C ILE A 581 -13.99 10.56 6.56
N SER A 582 -13.51 9.32 6.72
CA SER A 582 -12.97 8.82 7.99
C SER A 582 -11.45 8.90 8.03
N PHE A 583 -10.93 9.78 8.89
CA PHE A 583 -9.54 9.82 9.31
C PHE A 583 -9.35 9.24 10.72
N ALA A 584 -10.21 8.30 11.10
CA ALA A 584 -9.99 7.47 12.27
C ALA A 584 -8.64 6.73 12.16
N SER A 585 -8.03 6.42 13.30
CA SER A 585 -6.82 5.58 13.30
C SER A 585 -7.18 4.15 12.92
N LEU A 586 -6.22 3.34 12.48
CA LEU A 586 -6.45 1.92 12.16
C LEU A 586 -7.18 1.14 13.28
N ARG A 587 -6.98 1.56 14.54
CA ARG A 587 -7.59 0.95 15.73
C ARG A 587 -9.06 1.34 15.95
N SER A 588 -9.50 2.46 15.38
CA SER A 588 -10.84 3.04 15.58
C SER A 588 -11.66 3.13 14.29
N ALA A 589 -11.04 2.88 13.14
CA ALA A 589 -11.67 2.95 11.83
C ALA A 589 -12.77 1.91 11.65
N PHE A 590 -12.60 0.70 12.19
CA PHE A 590 -13.63 -0.34 12.14
C PHE A 590 -14.93 0.11 12.83
N ASP A 591 -14.86 0.46 14.11
CA ASP A 591 -16.05 0.82 14.89
C ASP A 591 -16.72 2.09 14.39
N SER A 592 -15.94 3.13 14.05
CA SER A 592 -16.50 4.39 13.51
C SER A 592 -17.19 4.20 12.16
N THR A 593 -16.68 3.29 11.32
CA THR A 593 -17.33 2.95 10.04
C THR A 593 -18.61 2.14 10.26
N MET A 594 -18.58 1.15 11.16
CA MET A 594 -19.77 0.38 11.54
C MET A 594 -20.87 1.28 12.15
N GLU A 595 -20.50 2.26 12.97
CA GLU A 595 -21.42 3.29 13.50
C GLU A 595 -22.01 4.13 12.35
N THR A 596 -21.17 4.58 11.41
CA THR A 596 -21.62 5.39 10.26
C THR A 596 -22.68 4.67 9.42
N MET A 597 -22.52 3.36 9.21
CA MET A 597 -23.45 2.56 8.40
C MET A 597 -24.84 2.38 9.06
N GLN A 598 -25.05 2.86 10.29
CA GLN A 598 -26.38 2.93 10.92
C GLN A 598 -27.21 4.13 10.42
N TYR A 599 -26.58 5.10 9.75
CA TYR A 599 -27.24 6.31 9.25
C TYR A 599 -27.49 6.20 7.75
N SER A 600 -28.73 5.93 7.36
CA SER A 600 -29.13 5.68 5.96
C SER A 600 -28.91 6.85 4.99
N GLN A 601 -28.68 8.07 5.50
CA GLN A 601 -28.34 9.23 4.68
C GLN A 601 -26.94 9.12 4.05
N ILE A 602 -26.04 8.31 4.61
CA ILE A 602 -24.68 8.14 4.10
C ILE A 602 -24.67 7.07 3.01
N HIS A 603 -24.21 7.44 1.82
CA HIS A 603 -24.13 6.56 0.66
C HIS A 603 -22.68 6.23 0.26
N THR A 604 -21.73 7.08 0.65
CA THR A 604 -20.30 6.83 0.42
C THR A 604 -19.48 7.06 1.67
N ILE A 605 -18.60 6.12 2.01
CA ILE A 605 -17.64 6.25 3.10
C ILE A 605 -16.22 6.13 2.53
N ALA A 606 -15.37 7.11 2.79
CA ALA A 606 -13.95 7.03 2.48
C ALA A 606 -13.14 6.70 3.74
N ILE A 607 -12.42 5.58 3.75
CA ILE A 607 -11.63 5.12 4.90
C ILE A 607 -10.15 5.37 4.60
N ILE A 608 -9.56 6.37 5.27
CA ILE A 608 -8.18 6.82 4.98
C ILE A 608 -7.13 5.94 5.67
N ALA A 609 -7.47 5.33 6.81
CA ALA A 609 -6.55 4.55 7.62
C ALA A 609 -5.93 3.37 6.84
N GLU A 610 -4.61 3.22 6.95
CA GLU A 610 -3.87 2.04 6.50
C GLU A 610 -3.62 1.11 7.70
N GLY A 611 -3.62 -0.21 7.46
CA GLY A 611 -3.31 -1.21 8.49
C GLY A 611 -4.51 -1.67 9.31
N ILE A 612 -5.72 -1.62 8.75
CA ILE A 612 -6.89 -2.29 9.33
C ILE A 612 -6.78 -3.79 9.02
N PRO A 613 -7.02 -4.69 10.00
CA PRO A 613 -7.03 -6.13 9.76
C PRO A 613 -7.93 -6.57 8.60
N GLU A 614 -7.43 -7.48 7.77
CA GLU A 614 -8.12 -8.03 6.61
C GLU A 614 -9.50 -8.57 7.00
N ALA A 615 -9.56 -9.31 8.12
CA ALA A 615 -10.80 -9.86 8.66
C ALA A 615 -11.82 -8.78 9.07
N GLN A 616 -11.38 -7.66 9.64
CA GLN A 616 -12.28 -6.54 9.98
C GLN A 616 -12.79 -5.85 8.71
N THR A 617 -11.93 -5.65 7.72
CA THR A 617 -12.32 -5.04 6.44
C THR A 617 -13.35 -5.88 5.68
N ARG A 618 -13.26 -7.22 5.71
CA ARG A 618 -14.30 -8.11 5.15
C ARG A 618 -15.68 -7.88 5.77
N LYS A 619 -15.75 -7.67 7.09
CA LYS A 619 -17.01 -7.35 7.79
C LYS A 619 -17.57 -5.99 7.38
N LEU A 620 -16.69 -4.99 7.19
CA LEU A 620 -17.09 -3.68 6.66
C LEU A 620 -17.67 -3.80 5.25
N ILE A 621 -17.05 -4.60 4.38
CA ILE A 621 -17.54 -4.88 3.03
C ILE A 621 -18.92 -5.53 3.08
N LYS A 622 -19.08 -6.62 3.84
CA LYS A 622 -20.37 -7.33 3.98
C LYS A 622 -21.48 -6.36 4.37
N ARG A 623 -21.26 -5.56 5.43
CA ARG A 623 -22.27 -4.61 5.90
C ARG A 623 -22.54 -3.47 4.91
N ALA A 624 -21.53 -3.01 4.19
CA ALA A 624 -21.70 -1.99 3.17
C ALA A 624 -22.50 -2.51 1.97
N ASP A 625 -22.26 -3.75 1.56
CA ASP A 625 -23.01 -4.43 0.49
C ASP A 625 -24.48 -4.63 0.89
N GLU A 626 -24.74 -5.09 2.12
CA GLU A 626 -26.10 -5.21 2.70
C GLU A 626 -26.86 -3.87 2.70
N ASN A 627 -26.16 -2.75 2.93
CA ASN A 627 -26.75 -1.42 3.03
C ASN A 627 -26.68 -0.61 1.72
N GLY A 628 -26.10 -1.14 0.64
CA GLY A 628 -25.90 -0.42 -0.62
C GLY A 628 -24.94 0.78 -0.53
N ILE A 629 -24.04 0.78 0.45
CA ILE A 629 -23.06 1.86 0.70
C ILE A 629 -21.77 1.58 -0.10
N THR A 630 -21.22 2.61 -0.74
CA THR A 630 -19.91 2.53 -1.40
C THR A 630 -18.79 2.86 -0.42
N ILE A 631 -17.84 1.94 -0.23
CA ILE A 631 -16.63 2.21 0.57
C ILE A 631 -15.44 2.45 -0.39
N ILE A 632 -14.81 3.61 -0.31
CA ILE A 632 -13.52 3.90 -0.97
C ILE A 632 -12.41 3.75 0.07
N GLY A 633 -11.47 2.83 -0.14
CA GLY A 633 -10.49 2.41 0.86
C GLY A 633 -10.83 1.04 1.48
N PRO A 634 -10.16 0.62 2.58
CA PRO A 634 -9.20 1.38 3.38
C PRO A 634 -7.84 1.62 2.70
N ALA A 635 -6.89 2.21 3.42
CA ALA A 635 -5.54 2.52 2.94
C ALA A 635 -5.53 3.34 1.65
N THR A 636 -6.36 4.39 1.59
CA THR A 636 -6.49 5.26 0.41
C THR A 636 -6.33 6.73 0.76
N VAL A 637 -5.94 7.53 -0.23
CA VAL A 637 -6.08 8.99 -0.15
C VAL A 637 -7.53 9.44 -0.46
N GLY A 638 -8.31 8.60 -1.13
CA GLY A 638 -9.67 8.84 -1.56
C GLY A 638 -9.81 8.92 -3.10
N GLY A 639 -10.26 10.07 -3.59
CA GLY A 639 -10.58 10.29 -4.99
C GLY A 639 -10.89 11.77 -5.27
N ILE A 640 -10.93 12.12 -6.54
CA ILE A 640 -11.20 13.48 -7.01
C ILE A 640 -12.12 13.45 -8.23
N LYS A 641 -13.14 14.31 -8.20
CA LYS A 641 -14.01 14.59 -9.34
C LYS A 641 -13.89 16.09 -9.66
N PRO A 642 -13.01 16.46 -10.61
CA PRO A 642 -12.78 17.85 -10.99
C PRO A 642 -14.06 18.65 -11.22
N GLY A 643 -14.10 19.86 -10.69
CA GLY A 643 -15.27 20.72 -10.74
C GLY A 643 -16.43 20.32 -9.80
N CYS A 644 -16.32 19.19 -9.07
CA CYS A 644 -17.39 18.64 -8.24
C CYS A 644 -16.98 18.43 -6.78
N PHE A 645 -16.06 17.52 -6.48
CA PHE A 645 -15.73 17.14 -5.10
C PHE A 645 -14.36 16.47 -5.04
N LYS A 646 -13.62 16.67 -3.95
CA LYS A 646 -12.40 15.90 -3.65
C LYS A 646 -12.47 15.32 -2.25
N ILE A 647 -11.99 14.09 -2.08
CA ILE A 647 -11.92 13.42 -0.78
C ILE A 647 -10.63 13.84 -0.08
N GLY A 648 -10.77 14.56 1.03
CA GLY A 648 -9.68 14.89 1.94
C GLY A 648 -8.46 15.50 1.23
N ASN A 649 -7.36 14.78 1.26
CA ASN A 649 -6.07 15.27 0.76
C ASN A 649 -5.80 14.98 -0.72
N THR A 650 -6.73 14.35 -1.45
CA THR A 650 -6.51 13.94 -2.85
C THR A 650 -6.15 15.16 -3.72
N GLY A 651 -5.14 15.01 -4.60
CA GLY A 651 -4.65 16.10 -5.45
C GLY A 651 -3.76 17.12 -4.73
N GLY A 652 -3.63 17.03 -3.40
CA GLY A 652 -2.75 17.85 -2.58
C GLY A 652 -3.12 19.32 -2.50
N MET A 653 -2.08 20.16 -2.48
CA MET A 653 -2.19 21.62 -2.36
C MET A 653 -2.73 22.26 -3.63
N LEU A 654 -3.20 23.51 -3.51
CA LEU A 654 -3.86 24.23 -4.60
C LEU A 654 -2.95 24.44 -5.82
N ASP A 655 -1.63 24.53 -5.61
CA ASP A 655 -0.65 24.63 -6.69
C ASP A 655 -0.71 23.42 -7.64
N ASN A 656 -0.85 22.20 -7.10
CA ASN A 656 -0.99 20.99 -7.90
C ASN A 656 -2.40 20.86 -8.52
N ILE A 657 -3.46 21.26 -7.79
CA ILE A 657 -4.82 21.32 -8.34
C ILE A 657 -4.87 22.20 -9.59
N LEU A 658 -4.18 23.35 -9.56
CA LEU A 658 -4.09 24.25 -10.70
C LEU A 658 -3.15 23.70 -11.78
N ALA A 659 -1.98 23.16 -11.41
CA ALA A 659 -1.00 22.64 -12.37
C ALA A 659 -1.54 21.46 -13.19
N SER A 660 -2.28 20.55 -12.56
CA SER A 660 -2.92 19.41 -13.25
C SER A 660 -4.33 19.75 -13.77
N ASN A 661 -4.73 21.02 -13.74
CA ASN A 661 -6.03 21.52 -14.16
C ASN A 661 -7.24 20.72 -13.58
N LEU A 662 -7.20 20.42 -12.28
CA LEU A 662 -8.20 19.60 -11.58
C LEU A 662 -9.44 20.39 -11.12
N TYR A 663 -9.51 21.69 -11.40
CA TYR A 663 -10.66 22.53 -11.05
C TYR A 663 -11.83 22.41 -12.04
N ARG A 664 -11.62 21.76 -13.19
CA ARG A 664 -12.65 21.52 -14.22
C ARG A 664 -12.54 20.10 -14.80
N PRO A 665 -13.67 19.48 -15.19
CA PRO A 665 -13.68 18.12 -15.72
C PRO A 665 -13.11 18.04 -17.14
N GLY A 666 -12.33 17.00 -17.42
CA GLY A 666 -12.04 16.52 -18.78
C GLY A 666 -12.89 15.29 -19.13
N SER A 667 -12.37 14.40 -19.96
CA SER A 667 -13.11 13.22 -20.48
C SER A 667 -12.57 11.87 -19.97
N VAL A 668 -11.46 11.87 -19.24
CA VAL A 668 -10.75 10.66 -18.82
C VAL A 668 -11.09 10.29 -17.37
N ALA A 669 -11.63 9.10 -17.14
CA ALA A 669 -11.76 8.57 -15.77
C ALA A 669 -10.64 7.60 -15.45
N TYR A 670 -10.18 7.56 -14.21
CA TYR A 670 -9.18 6.58 -13.79
C TYR A 670 -9.50 5.88 -12.48
N VAL A 671 -8.96 4.67 -12.32
CA VAL A 671 -8.95 3.93 -11.07
C VAL A 671 -7.56 3.33 -10.83
N SER A 672 -7.06 3.47 -9.60
CA SER A 672 -5.72 3.04 -9.18
C SER A 672 -5.79 2.39 -7.80
N ARG A 673 -4.86 1.48 -7.46
CA ARG A 673 -4.65 1.07 -6.06
C ARG A 673 -3.91 2.15 -5.26
N SER A 674 -2.80 2.64 -5.79
CA SER A 674 -1.93 3.58 -5.07
C SER A 674 -2.48 5.00 -5.08
N GLY A 675 -2.61 5.59 -3.89
CA GLY A 675 -2.92 7.02 -3.74
C GLY A 675 -1.81 7.93 -4.27
N GLY A 676 -0.54 7.57 -4.10
CA GLY A 676 0.59 8.32 -4.66
C GLY A 676 0.59 8.32 -6.18
N MET A 677 0.35 7.17 -6.81
CA MET A 677 0.27 7.09 -8.27
C MET A 677 -0.99 7.73 -8.83
N SER A 678 -2.09 7.79 -8.07
CA SER A 678 -3.29 8.52 -8.51
C SER A 678 -3.00 9.99 -8.81
N ASN A 679 -2.08 10.62 -8.05
CA ASN A 679 -1.70 12.00 -8.29
C ASN A 679 -0.66 12.15 -9.41
N GLU A 680 0.14 11.11 -9.66
CA GLU A 680 0.95 11.05 -10.89
C GLU A 680 0.06 10.88 -12.13
N LEU A 681 -1.02 10.09 -12.03
CA LEU A 681 -2.02 9.97 -13.09
C LEU A 681 -2.73 11.29 -13.36
N ASN A 682 -3.07 12.08 -12.34
CA ASN A 682 -3.58 13.44 -12.54
C ASN A 682 -2.64 14.26 -13.44
N ASN A 683 -1.34 14.24 -13.14
CA ASN A 683 -0.32 14.94 -13.91
C ASN A 683 -0.21 14.39 -15.34
N ILE A 684 -0.03 13.08 -15.51
CA ILE A 684 0.10 12.42 -16.82
C ILE A 684 -1.13 12.69 -17.70
N VAL A 685 -2.33 12.48 -17.16
CA VAL A 685 -3.59 12.68 -17.88
C VAL A 685 -3.78 14.16 -18.25
N SER A 686 -3.44 15.10 -17.36
CA SER A 686 -3.53 16.53 -17.65
C SER A 686 -2.61 16.99 -18.78
N HIS A 687 -1.45 16.33 -18.95
CA HIS A 687 -0.52 16.61 -20.03
C HIS A 687 -0.84 15.85 -21.33
N ALA A 688 -1.54 14.72 -21.24
CA ALA A 688 -1.84 13.86 -22.37
C ALA A 688 -3.21 14.13 -23.02
N THR A 689 -4.16 14.75 -22.29
CA THR A 689 -5.59 14.80 -22.67
C THR A 689 -6.26 16.13 -22.28
N ASP A 690 -7.59 16.25 -22.40
CA ASP A 690 -8.37 17.38 -21.86
C ASP A 690 -8.46 17.40 -20.32
N GLY A 691 -8.10 16.30 -19.66
CA GLY A 691 -7.96 16.18 -18.22
C GLY A 691 -8.86 15.11 -17.60
N VAL A 692 -8.85 15.06 -16.27
CA VAL A 692 -9.56 14.04 -15.49
C VAL A 692 -11.04 14.39 -15.38
N TYR A 693 -11.92 13.42 -15.61
CA TYR A 693 -13.35 13.48 -15.32
C TYR A 693 -13.63 13.04 -13.87
N GLU A 694 -13.15 11.87 -13.47
CA GLU A 694 -13.24 11.31 -12.12
C GLU A 694 -12.08 10.33 -11.89
N GLY A 695 -11.40 10.45 -10.75
CA GLY A 695 -10.27 9.63 -10.37
C GLY A 695 -10.46 9.03 -8.99
N VAL A 696 -10.27 7.72 -8.86
CA VAL A 696 -10.39 7.02 -7.57
C VAL A 696 -9.14 6.21 -7.27
N ALA A 697 -8.64 6.31 -6.03
CA ALA A 697 -7.70 5.35 -5.48
C ALA A 697 -8.50 4.37 -4.59
N ILE A 698 -8.56 3.09 -4.97
CA ILE A 698 -9.34 2.08 -4.21
C ILE A 698 -8.68 1.69 -2.89
N GLY A 699 -7.36 1.90 -2.78
CA GLY A 699 -6.55 1.57 -1.61
C GLY A 699 -5.63 0.37 -1.82
N GLY A 700 -4.60 0.29 -0.98
CA GLY A 700 -3.56 -0.77 -1.05
C GLY A 700 -3.86 -2.05 -0.25
N ASP A 701 -4.96 -2.08 0.49
CA ASP A 701 -5.34 -3.24 1.29
C ASP A 701 -5.78 -4.42 0.40
N ARG A 702 -5.67 -5.65 0.93
CA ARG A 702 -5.98 -6.87 0.19
C ARG A 702 -7.42 -6.92 -0.32
N TYR A 703 -8.37 -6.47 0.51
CA TYR A 703 -9.79 -6.43 0.21
C TYR A 703 -10.29 -4.98 0.23
N PRO A 704 -10.15 -4.21 -0.86
CA PRO A 704 -10.66 -2.85 -0.90
C PRO A 704 -12.19 -2.84 -0.86
N GLY A 705 -12.79 -1.85 -0.21
CA GLY A 705 -14.24 -1.71 -0.04
C GLY A 705 -15.00 -1.65 -1.37
N SER A 706 -14.38 -1.03 -2.37
CA SER A 706 -14.80 -1.02 -3.78
C SER A 706 -13.62 -1.39 -4.66
N THR A 707 -13.87 -2.15 -5.73
CA THR A 707 -12.82 -2.76 -6.54
C THR A 707 -12.61 -2.00 -7.86
N PHE A 708 -11.64 -2.46 -8.68
CA PHE A 708 -11.46 -1.91 -10.02
C PHE A 708 -12.73 -2.05 -10.87
N MET A 709 -13.35 -3.24 -10.88
CA MET A 709 -14.54 -3.48 -11.67
C MET A 709 -15.70 -2.58 -11.26
N ASP A 710 -15.90 -2.36 -9.95
CA ASP A 710 -16.96 -1.46 -9.44
C ASP A 710 -16.86 -0.07 -10.09
N HIS A 711 -15.68 0.56 -10.04
CA HIS A 711 -15.52 1.90 -10.61
C HIS A 711 -15.48 1.90 -12.14
N VAL A 712 -14.90 0.89 -12.79
CA VAL A 712 -14.90 0.78 -14.26
C VAL A 712 -16.33 0.67 -14.79
N LEU A 713 -17.22 -0.08 -14.12
CA LEU A 713 -18.63 -0.13 -14.48
C LEU A 713 -19.32 1.22 -14.31
N ARG A 714 -19.08 1.94 -13.20
CA ARG A 714 -19.60 3.31 -13.05
C ARG A 714 -19.13 4.24 -14.16
N TYR A 715 -17.86 4.15 -14.53
CA TYR A 715 -17.27 4.96 -15.60
C TYR A 715 -17.82 4.60 -16.97
N GLN A 716 -18.04 3.31 -17.24
CA GLN A 716 -18.71 2.85 -18.45
C GLN A 716 -20.11 3.46 -18.56
N ASP A 717 -20.86 3.51 -17.46
CA ASP A 717 -22.24 3.98 -17.45
C ASP A 717 -22.37 5.51 -17.32
N THR A 718 -21.26 6.23 -17.07
CA THR A 718 -21.25 7.68 -16.95
C THR A 718 -21.03 8.35 -18.32
N PRO A 719 -22.00 9.10 -18.89
CA PRO A 719 -21.88 9.64 -20.24
C PRO A 719 -20.71 10.61 -20.45
N GLY A 720 -20.29 11.34 -19.41
CA GLY A 720 -19.17 12.28 -19.48
C GLY A 720 -17.81 11.61 -19.65
N VAL A 721 -17.67 10.35 -19.27
CA VAL A 721 -16.43 9.58 -19.44
C VAL A 721 -16.36 9.05 -20.87
N LYS A 722 -15.23 9.29 -21.56
CA LYS A 722 -15.00 8.82 -22.94
C LYS A 722 -13.91 7.78 -23.05
N MET A 723 -12.96 7.76 -22.11
CA MET A 723 -11.97 6.70 -21.97
C MET A 723 -11.63 6.46 -20.50
N ILE A 724 -11.15 5.25 -20.20
CA ILE A 724 -10.88 4.77 -18.85
C ILE A 724 -9.40 4.40 -18.75
N VAL A 725 -8.74 4.85 -17.67
CA VAL A 725 -7.36 4.45 -17.34
C VAL A 725 -7.36 3.61 -16.06
N MET A 726 -6.81 2.41 -16.11
CA MET A 726 -6.63 1.55 -14.96
C MET A 726 -5.15 1.37 -14.64
N LEU A 727 -4.77 1.63 -13.40
CA LEU A 727 -3.44 1.30 -12.89
C LEU A 727 -3.55 0.14 -11.89
N GLY A 728 -3.38 -1.07 -12.42
CA GLY A 728 -3.40 -2.32 -11.67
C GLY A 728 -2.08 -2.59 -10.95
N GLU A 729 -2.03 -3.72 -10.23
CA GLU A 729 -0.86 -4.09 -9.43
C GLU A 729 -0.70 -5.62 -9.41
N ILE A 730 0.50 -6.10 -9.06
CA ILE A 730 0.72 -7.51 -8.73
C ILE A 730 -0.17 -7.97 -7.56
N GLY A 731 -0.59 -9.25 -7.59
CA GLY A 731 -1.38 -9.88 -6.53
C GLY A 731 -2.89 -9.81 -6.77
N GLY A 732 -3.60 -10.90 -6.47
CA GLY A 732 -5.04 -11.04 -6.72
C GLY A 732 -5.41 -11.13 -8.20
N THR A 733 -6.72 -11.16 -8.49
CA THR A 733 -7.28 -11.47 -9.82
C THR A 733 -8.31 -10.47 -10.33
N GLU A 734 -8.44 -9.31 -9.69
CA GLU A 734 -9.50 -8.35 -10.00
C GLU A 734 -9.44 -7.82 -11.44
N GLU A 735 -8.24 -7.63 -12.00
CA GLU A 735 -8.07 -7.14 -13.37
C GLU A 735 -8.60 -8.12 -14.45
N TYR A 736 -8.72 -9.41 -14.13
CA TYR A 736 -9.32 -10.38 -15.05
C TYR A 736 -10.83 -10.15 -15.23
N LYS A 737 -11.53 -9.55 -14.24
CA LYS A 737 -12.94 -9.15 -14.39
C LYS A 737 -13.11 -8.06 -15.45
N ILE A 738 -12.11 -7.18 -15.62
CA ILE A 738 -12.10 -6.20 -16.71
C ILE A 738 -11.95 -6.91 -18.05
N CYS A 739 -11.05 -7.90 -18.15
CA CYS A 739 -10.89 -8.71 -19.35
C CYS A 739 -12.21 -9.39 -19.75
N GLN A 740 -12.91 -9.96 -18.78
CA GLN A 740 -14.22 -10.58 -18.98
C GLN A 740 -15.27 -9.55 -19.42
N GLY A 741 -15.36 -8.41 -18.74
CA GLY A 741 -16.29 -7.34 -19.08
C GLY A 741 -16.09 -6.77 -20.49
N ILE A 742 -14.85 -6.71 -20.99
CA ILE A 742 -14.56 -6.33 -22.38
C ILE A 742 -15.05 -7.42 -23.34
N LYS A 743 -14.70 -8.70 -23.08
CA LYS A 743 -15.09 -9.83 -23.93
C LYS A 743 -16.60 -10.03 -24.03
N GLU A 744 -17.32 -9.79 -22.94
CA GLU A 744 -18.78 -9.87 -22.87
C GLU A 744 -19.48 -8.65 -23.49
N GLY A 745 -18.73 -7.61 -23.86
CA GLY A 745 -19.29 -6.36 -24.39
C GLY A 745 -19.96 -5.48 -23.34
N ARG A 746 -19.78 -5.77 -22.04
CA ARG A 746 -20.24 -4.92 -20.94
C ARG A 746 -19.43 -3.62 -20.84
N ILE A 747 -18.12 -3.71 -21.10
CA ILE A 747 -17.18 -2.59 -21.17
C ILE A 747 -16.91 -2.32 -22.65
N THR A 748 -17.32 -1.15 -23.13
CA THR A 748 -17.22 -0.77 -24.56
C THR A 748 -16.40 0.51 -24.79
N LYS A 749 -16.18 1.31 -23.74
CA LYS A 749 -15.26 2.46 -23.83
C LYS A 749 -13.81 1.97 -23.89
N PRO A 750 -12.90 2.71 -24.55
CA PRO A 750 -11.48 2.40 -24.54
C PRO A 750 -10.93 2.34 -23.12
N VAL A 751 -10.24 1.23 -22.79
CA VAL A 751 -9.55 1.03 -21.52
C VAL A 751 -8.05 0.99 -21.77
N VAL A 752 -7.33 1.98 -21.24
CA VAL A 752 -5.87 1.96 -21.14
C VAL A 752 -5.49 1.36 -19.78
N CYS A 753 -4.61 0.37 -19.75
CA CYS A 753 -4.24 -0.28 -18.51
C CYS A 753 -2.76 -0.60 -18.41
N TRP A 754 -2.19 -0.47 -17.20
CA TRP A 754 -0.90 -1.02 -16.84
C TRP A 754 -0.95 -1.63 -15.43
N CYS A 755 -0.49 -2.87 -15.27
CA CYS A 755 -0.26 -3.49 -13.97
C CYS A 755 1.21 -3.33 -13.58
N ILE A 756 1.48 -2.69 -12.44
CA ILE A 756 2.83 -2.51 -11.88
C ILE A 756 3.28 -3.75 -11.09
N GLY A 757 4.59 -3.94 -10.92
CA GLY A 757 5.20 -5.08 -10.20
C GLY A 757 5.74 -6.16 -11.14
N THR A 758 6.21 -5.79 -12.33
CA THR A 758 6.81 -6.71 -13.30
C THR A 758 8.14 -7.28 -12.80
N CYS A 759 8.90 -6.50 -12.01
CA CYS A 759 10.18 -6.91 -11.44
C CYS A 759 10.10 -8.13 -10.51
N ALA A 760 8.94 -8.40 -9.91
CA ALA A 760 8.75 -9.53 -8.99
C ALA A 760 9.12 -10.88 -9.62
N THR A 761 8.92 -11.02 -10.93
CA THR A 761 9.26 -12.24 -11.69
C THR A 761 10.77 -12.42 -11.91
N MET A 762 11.55 -11.36 -11.70
CA MET A 762 13.00 -11.32 -11.88
C MET A 762 13.76 -11.57 -10.58
N PHE A 763 13.10 -11.49 -9.41
CA PHE A 763 13.72 -11.80 -8.12
C PHE A 763 13.84 -13.31 -7.88
N SER A 764 14.85 -13.69 -7.10
CA SER A 764 15.14 -15.09 -6.74
C SER A 764 14.21 -15.66 -5.67
N SER A 765 13.58 -14.79 -4.88
CA SER A 765 12.69 -15.12 -3.77
C SER A 765 11.49 -14.18 -3.75
N GLU A 766 10.42 -14.59 -3.06
CA GLU A 766 9.23 -13.78 -2.92
C GLU A 766 9.54 -12.46 -2.19
N VAL A 767 9.08 -11.35 -2.77
CA VAL A 767 9.18 -10.01 -2.18
C VAL A 767 7.77 -9.50 -1.94
N GLN A 768 7.43 -9.26 -0.67
CA GLN A 768 6.22 -8.54 -0.29
C GLN A 768 6.46 -7.05 -0.53
N PHE A 769 5.71 -6.46 -1.45
CA PHE A 769 5.75 -5.01 -1.67
C PHE A 769 4.97 -4.25 -0.59
N GLY A 770 5.09 -2.92 -0.58
CA GLY A 770 4.58 -2.06 0.50
C GLY A 770 3.08 -2.19 0.76
N HIS A 771 2.26 -2.24 -0.30
CA HIS A 771 0.81 -2.44 -0.17
C HIS A 771 0.50 -3.87 0.32
N ALA A 772 -0.48 -4.01 1.23
CA ALA A 772 -0.81 -5.30 1.82
C ALA A 772 -1.23 -6.34 0.78
N GLY A 773 -1.99 -5.92 -0.23
CA GLY A 773 -2.46 -6.79 -1.30
C GLY A 773 -1.45 -7.09 -2.42
N ALA A 774 -0.22 -6.56 -2.35
CA ALA A 774 0.79 -6.70 -3.40
C ALA A 774 1.66 -7.96 -3.20
N CYS A 775 1.00 -9.12 -3.19
CA CYS A 775 1.60 -10.44 -3.06
C CYS A 775 0.98 -11.38 -4.11
N ALA A 776 1.80 -11.99 -4.97
CA ALA A 776 1.31 -12.98 -5.94
C ALA A 776 1.43 -14.38 -5.34
N ASN A 777 0.29 -15.03 -5.07
CA ASN A 777 0.28 -16.41 -4.58
C ASN A 777 0.35 -17.44 -5.72
N GLN A 778 -0.06 -17.05 -6.93
CA GLN A 778 -0.12 -17.91 -8.11
C GLN A 778 0.42 -17.19 -9.35
N ALA A 779 0.80 -17.94 -10.39
CA ALA A 779 1.43 -17.39 -11.59
C ALA A 779 0.54 -16.35 -12.32
N PHE A 780 -0.78 -16.56 -12.34
CA PHE A 780 -1.71 -15.61 -12.96
C PHE A 780 -1.89 -14.31 -12.15
N GLU A 781 -1.49 -14.26 -10.89
CA GLU A 781 -1.53 -13.04 -10.07
C GLU A 781 -0.34 -12.11 -10.38
N THR A 782 0.62 -12.55 -11.19
CA THR A 782 1.77 -11.72 -11.60
C THR A 782 1.33 -10.57 -12.50
N ALA A 783 1.96 -9.41 -12.35
CA ALA A 783 1.69 -8.24 -13.18
C ALA A 783 1.90 -8.52 -14.67
N VAL A 784 2.93 -9.32 -15.01
CA VAL A 784 3.22 -9.74 -16.40
C VAL A 784 2.06 -10.54 -17.00
N ALA A 785 1.54 -11.54 -16.27
CA ALA A 785 0.41 -12.34 -16.74
C ALA A 785 -0.87 -11.50 -16.93
N LYS A 786 -1.16 -10.59 -15.99
CA LYS A 786 -2.29 -9.67 -16.07
C LYS A 786 -2.18 -8.72 -17.26
N ASN A 787 -1.02 -8.10 -17.48
CA ASN A 787 -0.76 -7.21 -18.61
C ASN A 787 -0.98 -7.94 -19.94
N GLN A 788 -0.53 -9.19 -20.05
CA GLN A 788 -0.77 -10.01 -21.24
C GLN A 788 -2.26 -10.32 -21.43
N ALA A 789 -2.96 -10.75 -20.38
CA ALA A 789 -4.39 -11.07 -20.45
C ALA A 789 -5.26 -9.85 -20.83
N LEU A 790 -4.94 -8.67 -20.30
CA LEU A 790 -5.60 -7.40 -20.63
C LEU A 790 -5.38 -7.02 -22.09
N ARG A 791 -4.14 -7.17 -22.59
CA ARG A 791 -3.80 -6.93 -24.00
C ARG A 791 -4.60 -7.87 -24.91
N ASP A 792 -4.66 -9.15 -24.58
CA ASP A 792 -5.41 -10.16 -25.35
C ASP A 792 -6.92 -9.94 -25.31
N ALA A 793 -7.44 -9.32 -24.26
CA ALA A 793 -8.85 -8.93 -24.17
C ALA A 793 -9.20 -7.68 -24.98
N GLY A 794 -8.20 -6.92 -25.46
CA GLY A 794 -8.40 -5.70 -26.27
C GLY A 794 -8.20 -4.39 -25.50
N ALA A 795 -7.67 -4.42 -24.27
CA ALA A 795 -7.25 -3.20 -23.59
C ALA A 795 -5.94 -2.65 -24.18
N PHE A 796 -5.76 -1.34 -24.11
CA PHE A 796 -4.53 -0.67 -24.54
C PHE A 796 -3.49 -0.75 -23.43
N VAL A 797 -2.50 -1.63 -23.59
CA VAL A 797 -1.46 -1.86 -22.57
C VAL A 797 -0.11 -1.36 -23.09
N PRO A 798 0.59 -0.42 -22.42
CA PRO A 798 1.93 0.03 -22.83
C PRO A 798 2.98 -1.09 -22.63
N LYS A 799 4.23 -0.89 -23.05
CA LYS A 799 5.30 -1.87 -22.79
C LYS A 799 5.86 -1.78 -21.38
N SER A 800 5.93 -0.57 -20.84
CA SER A 800 6.33 -0.25 -19.46
C SER A 800 5.51 0.94 -18.96
N PHE A 801 5.67 1.29 -17.69
CA PHE A 801 5.00 2.47 -17.13
C PHE A 801 5.39 3.78 -17.85
N ASP A 802 6.62 3.85 -18.38
CA ASP A 802 7.16 5.07 -19.02
C ASP A 802 6.42 5.45 -20.29
N GLU A 803 5.87 4.46 -21.00
CA GLU A 803 5.08 4.66 -22.23
C GLU A 803 3.58 4.88 -21.94
N LEU A 804 3.14 4.86 -20.67
CA LEU A 804 1.73 4.99 -20.31
C LEU A 804 1.14 6.33 -20.80
N GLY A 805 1.87 7.43 -20.62
CA GLY A 805 1.43 8.74 -21.08
C GLY A 805 1.25 8.83 -22.59
N ASP A 806 2.13 8.19 -23.36
CA ASP A 806 2.08 8.18 -24.82
C ASP A 806 0.90 7.37 -25.35
N VAL A 807 0.62 6.21 -24.73
CA VAL A 807 -0.57 5.40 -25.07
C VAL A 807 -1.86 6.13 -24.72
N ILE A 808 -1.92 6.78 -23.55
CA ILE A 808 -3.08 7.61 -23.16
C ILE A 808 -3.33 8.71 -24.21
N ARG A 809 -2.28 9.45 -24.61
CA ARG A 809 -2.39 10.50 -25.62
C ARG A 809 -2.88 9.96 -26.96
N THR A 810 -2.31 8.84 -27.41
CA THR A 810 -2.68 8.21 -28.68
C THR A 810 -4.18 7.89 -28.73
N VAL A 811 -4.70 7.22 -27.69
CA VAL A 811 -6.13 6.87 -27.61
C VAL A 811 -7.01 8.12 -27.54
N TYR A 812 -6.59 9.14 -26.78
CA TYR A 812 -7.31 10.40 -26.68
C TYR A 812 -7.40 11.13 -28.03
N ASP A 813 -6.29 11.24 -28.75
CA ASP A 813 -6.23 11.90 -30.06
C ASP A 813 -7.13 11.20 -31.09
N GLU A 814 -7.21 9.87 -31.06
CA GLU A 814 -8.15 9.10 -31.89
C GLU A 814 -9.62 9.41 -31.57
N LEU A 815 -9.96 9.58 -30.28
CA LEU A 815 -11.29 9.95 -29.83
C LEU A 815 -11.66 11.40 -30.14
N VAL A 816 -10.69 12.30 -30.22
CA VAL A 816 -10.90 13.66 -30.71
C VAL A 816 -11.10 13.64 -32.23
N ALA A 817 -10.24 12.93 -32.97
CA ALA A 817 -10.30 12.84 -34.42
C ALA A 817 -11.62 12.25 -34.93
N ASN A 818 -12.20 11.28 -34.20
CA ASN A 818 -13.48 10.68 -34.55
C ASN A 818 -14.72 11.43 -34.00
N GLY A 819 -14.51 12.54 -33.29
CA GLY A 819 -15.56 13.41 -32.75
C GLY A 819 -16.26 12.89 -31.49
N THR A 820 -15.76 11.82 -30.85
CA THR A 820 -16.29 11.32 -29.57
C THR A 820 -15.98 12.28 -28.42
N ILE A 821 -14.80 12.91 -28.46
CA ILE A 821 -14.39 13.98 -27.55
C ILE A 821 -14.35 15.30 -28.33
N VAL A 822 -15.02 16.32 -27.80
CA VAL A 822 -14.91 17.70 -28.26
C VAL A 822 -14.38 18.52 -27.09
N PRO A 823 -13.08 18.87 -27.07
CA PRO A 823 -12.48 19.57 -25.94
C PRO A 823 -13.18 20.90 -25.68
N ALA A 824 -13.52 21.14 -24.42
CA ALA A 824 -14.15 22.40 -24.01
C ALA A 824 -13.14 23.55 -24.04
N GLN A 825 -13.64 24.79 -24.17
CA GLN A 825 -12.81 25.98 -24.02
C GLN A 825 -12.42 26.15 -22.54
N GLU A 826 -11.13 26.39 -22.30
CA GLU A 826 -10.60 26.59 -20.95
C GLU A 826 -11.13 27.91 -20.35
N VAL A 827 -11.62 27.84 -19.10
CA VAL A 827 -12.11 28.99 -18.34
C VAL A 827 -11.21 29.19 -17.12
N PRO A 828 -10.61 30.37 -16.92
CA PRO A 828 -9.77 30.62 -15.76
C PRO A 828 -10.53 30.41 -14.44
N PRO A 829 -9.96 29.71 -13.45
CA PRO A 829 -10.61 29.49 -12.17
C PRO A 829 -10.60 30.75 -11.30
N PRO A 830 -11.52 30.87 -10.32
CA PRO A 830 -11.42 31.85 -9.26
C PRO A 830 -10.06 31.81 -8.57
N THR A 831 -9.49 32.98 -8.27
CA THR A 831 -8.20 33.07 -7.58
C THR A 831 -8.38 33.01 -6.06
N VAL A 832 -7.55 32.22 -5.39
CA VAL A 832 -7.45 32.19 -3.92
C VAL A 832 -6.16 32.90 -3.51
N PRO A 833 -6.18 33.76 -2.46
CA PRO A 833 -4.96 34.38 -1.95
C PRO A 833 -3.93 33.34 -1.49
N MET A 834 -2.65 33.63 -1.68
CA MET A 834 -1.59 32.78 -1.14
C MET A 834 -1.56 32.84 0.39
N ASP A 835 -1.45 31.69 1.04
CA ASP A 835 -1.30 31.59 2.48
C ASP A 835 -0.08 32.38 2.99
N TYR A 836 -0.25 33.10 4.09
CA TYR A 836 0.81 33.89 4.71
C TYR A 836 2.05 33.04 5.07
N SER A 837 1.84 31.84 5.62
CA SER A 837 2.94 30.94 5.98
C SER A 837 3.77 30.54 4.76
N TRP A 838 3.10 30.25 3.65
CA TRP A 838 3.76 29.83 2.42
C TRP A 838 4.49 30.99 1.75
N ALA A 839 3.86 32.16 1.64
CA ALA A 839 4.50 33.36 1.12
C ALA A 839 5.74 33.78 1.93
N ARG A 840 5.70 33.58 3.25
CA ARG A 840 6.84 33.83 4.14
C ARG A 840 7.96 32.80 3.94
N GLU A 841 7.62 31.52 3.80
CA GLU A 841 8.60 30.44 3.60
C GLU A 841 9.34 30.61 2.26
N LEU A 842 8.65 31.05 1.21
CA LEU A 842 9.24 31.40 -0.09
C LEU A 842 9.97 32.76 -0.11
N GLY A 843 9.92 33.53 0.98
CA GLY A 843 10.55 34.85 1.07
C GLY A 843 9.89 35.94 0.20
N LEU A 844 8.66 35.73 -0.26
CA LEU A 844 7.91 36.68 -1.10
C LEU A 844 7.40 37.88 -0.31
N ILE A 845 7.19 37.71 1.00
CA ILE A 845 6.74 38.74 1.92
C ILE A 845 7.65 38.81 3.15
N ARG A 846 7.66 39.98 3.78
CA ARG A 846 8.30 40.20 5.09
C ARG A 846 7.30 40.78 6.06
N LYS A 847 7.24 40.23 7.27
CA LYS A 847 6.46 40.78 8.39
C LYS A 847 7.42 41.06 9.55
N PRO A 848 7.49 42.29 10.07
CA PRO A 848 8.32 42.58 11.23
C PRO A 848 7.83 41.77 12.44
N ALA A 849 8.77 41.23 13.21
CA ALA A 849 8.44 40.55 14.46
C ALA A 849 7.90 41.57 15.48
N SER A 850 6.76 41.27 16.09
CA SER A 850 6.15 42.13 17.13
C SER A 850 6.81 41.96 18.51
N PHE A 851 7.53 40.87 18.71
CA PHE A 851 8.18 40.51 19.97
C PHE A 851 9.65 40.19 19.73
N MET A 852 10.47 40.52 20.72
CA MET A 852 11.88 40.12 20.80
C MET A 852 12.08 39.36 22.11
N THR A 853 12.72 38.20 22.04
CA THR A 853 13.15 37.40 23.19
C THR A 853 14.62 37.04 23.02
N SER A 854 15.36 36.95 24.13
CA SER A 854 16.79 36.65 24.15
C SER A 854 17.19 35.64 25.24
N ILE A 855 16.23 35.16 26.04
CA ILE A 855 16.50 34.40 27.26
C ILE A 855 16.30 32.90 27.08
N CYS A 856 15.41 32.51 26.17
CA CYS A 856 15.01 31.13 25.96
C CYS A 856 14.65 30.94 24.47
N ASP A 857 15.04 29.81 23.91
CA ASP A 857 14.54 29.34 22.61
C ASP A 857 14.08 27.89 22.74
N GLU A 858 12.77 27.69 22.69
CA GLU A 858 12.10 26.40 22.79
C GLU A 858 11.77 25.77 21.43
N ARG A 859 12.14 26.41 20.31
CA ARG A 859 11.75 25.99 18.96
C ARG A 859 12.68 24.92 18.36
N GLY A 860 13.87 24.76 18.95
CA GLY A 860 14.90 23.82 18.50
C GLY A 860 14.63 22.37 18.90
N GLN A 861 15.59 21.47 18.58
CA GLN A 861 15.54 20.06 19.00
C GLN A 861 15.69 19.90 20.52
N GLU A 862 16.40 20.84 21.15
CA GLU A 862 16.50 20.95 22.60
C GLU A 862 16.06 22.35 23.04
N LEU A 863 15.57 22.44 24.27
CA LEU A 863 15.33 23.70 24.95
C LEU A 863 16.67 24.41 25.18
N ILE A 864 16.76 25.69 24.83
CA ILE A 864 17.99 26.48 24.98
C ILE A 864 17.75 27.63 25.97
N TYR A 865 18.56 27.71 27.03
CA TYR A 865 18.59 28.83 27.97
C TYR A 865 19.78 29.74 27.69
N ALA A 866 19.50 30.95 27.20
CA ALA A 866 20.48 31.97 26.84
C ALA A 866 21.68 31.45 26.01
N GLY A 867 21.39 30.57 25.04
CA GLY A 867 22.40 29.96 24.16
C GLY A 867 22.95 28.63 24.64
N MET A 868 22.67 28.21 25.88
CA MET A 868 23.08 26.91 26.42
C MET A 868 21.94 25.88 26.31
N PRO A 869 22.15 24.74 25.61
CA PRO A 869 21.19 23.65 25.56
C PRO A 869 20.90 23.08 26.94
N ILE A 870 19.66 22.64 27.18
CA ILE A 870 19.22 22.14 28.48
C ILE A 870 20.03 20.92 28.95
N THR A 871 20.50 20.09 28.02
CA THR A 871 21.37 18.94 28.35
C THR A 871 22.72 19.40 28.89
N GLU A 872 23.29 20.47 28.36
CA GLU A 872 24.54 21.07 28.85
C GLU A 872 24.33 21.71 30.23
N VAL A 873 23.19 22.38 30.45
CA VAL A 873 22.82 22.93 31.77
C VAL A 873 22.84 21.85 32.86
N PHE A 874 22.28 20.66 32.57
CA PHE A 874 22.32 19.52 33.50
C PHE A 874 23.70 18.89 33.61
N LYS A 875 24.40 18.71 32.49
CA LYS A 875 25.76 18.12 32.44
C LYS A 875 26.76 18.94 33.25
N GLU A 876 26.59 20.26 33.28
CA GLU A 876 27.43 21.18 34.02
C GLU A 876 26.95 21.44 35.47
N GLU A 877 25.93 20.71 35.93
CA GLU A 877 25.39 20.77 37.30
C GLU A 877 25.07 22.20 37.77
N MET A 878 24.61 23.06 36.86
CA MET A 878 24.45 24.50 37.11
C MET A 878 23.48 24.85 38.25
N GLY A 879 22.56 23.94 38.57
CA GLY A 879 21.52 24.12 39.58
C GLY A 879 20.59 25.30 39.29
N LEU A 880 19.71 25.61 40.25
CA LEU A 880 18.75 26.72 40.11
C LEU A 880 19.46 28.08 39.95
N GLY A 881 20.56 28.29 40.67
CA GLY A 881 21.32 29.54 40.63
C GLY A 881 21.96 29.79 39.26
N GLY A 882 22.53 28.76 38.62
CA GLY A 882 23.10 28.88 37.29
C GLY A 882 22.04 29.06 36.20
N VAL A 883 20.89 28.38 36.30
CA VAL A 883 19.74 28.59 35.39
C VAL A 883 19.18 30.01 35.52
N LEU A 884 19.05 30.55 36.74
CA LEU A 884 18.71 31.95 36.96
C LEU A 884 19.74 32.89 36.31
N GLY A 885 21.03 32.55 36.39
CA GLY A 885 22.09 33.25 35.67
C GLY A 885 21.86 33.35 34.17
N LEU A 886 21.52 32.22 33.54
CA LEU A 886 21.20 32.15 32.12
C LEU A 886 19.93 32.94 31.79
N LEU A 887 18.82 32.69 32.48
CA LEU A 887 17.54 33.28 32.12
C LEU A 887 17.48 34.79 32.42
N TRP A 888 18.00 35.24 33.57
CA TRP A 888 17.89 36.65 33.99
C TRP A 888 18.99 37.52 33.41
N PHE A 889 20.23 37.00 33.35
CA PHE A 889 21.40 37.79 32.98
C PHE A 889 22.05 37.36 31.66
N GLN A 890 21.56 36.29 31.03
CA GLN A 890 22.14 35.69 29.83
C GLN A 890 23.63 35.38 30.00
N ARG A 891 23.99 34.95 31.22
CA ARG A 891 25.38 34.67 31.60
C ARG A 891 25.48 33.37 32.35
N ARG A 892 26.56 32.65 32.07
CA ARG A 892 27.00 31.53 32.88
C ARG A 892 27.59 32.07 34.18
N SER A 893 26.82 32.00 35.26
CA SER A 893 27.30 32.34 36.60
C SER A 893 28.25 31.24 37.07
N THR A 894 29.48 31.60 37.41
CA THR A 894 30.39 30.73 38.17
C THR A 894 29.83 30.59 39.59
N THR A 895 29.62 29.37 40.06
CA THR A 895 29.30 29.09 41.47
C THR A 895 30.36 29.77 42.36
N PRO A 896 29.99 30.52 43.41
CA PRO A 896 30.93 30.76 44.50
C PRO A 896 31.17 29.40 45.18
N THR A 897 32.45 29.03 45.31
CA THR A 897 32.92 27.86 46.09
C THR A 897 32.36 27.83 47.50
#